data_AF-A0AAN7P483-F1
#
_entry.id   AF-A0AAN7P483-F1
#
_cell.length_a   1.000
_cell.length_b   1.000
_cell.length_c   1.000
_cell.angle_alpha   90.00
_cell.angle_beta   90.00
_cell.angle_gamma   90.00
#
_symmetry.space_group_name_H-M   'P 1'
#
loop_
_entity.id
_entity.type
_entity.pdbx_description
1 polymer ?
#
loop_
_entity_poly.entity_id
_entity_poly.type
_entity_poly.pdbx_seq_one_letter_code
_entity_poly.pdbx_strand_id
1 'polypeptide(L)'
;MSEKLWGGRFTSSQSDDLEKLNLSIHIDKELYAEDIKGSKAYAKSLASINLLNQEEYASICDGLDKVKLEWDSGTFLIKKGDEDIHTANERRLKEIIGDPATKLHVGRSRNDQVVTDMKLWLRSKLHDLSNLIVELITAMINRSATEIDVVMPGYTHLQRAQPVRWSHWLLSHAWALKHDADRMQTIKRDVDVMPLGSGALAGNPFQIDRNALAESLGFTSVTQNSMHAVADRDFVVNFLFWCSLVGVHLSRLAEDLIIFGTKEFEYVTIHDAFSTGSSLMPQKRNPDSLELIRGIGGSLFGQCCSFMLTLKGLPSTYNKDLQSDKETMFSTFEKLRSILKVATGTITSLKLNDDKCKNGLSFEMLATDVAYYLVKKKVPFRKAHHIAGQVVATAENKQKSIADMTVDELKSISQEFDSDIGKIWNYEHSVEQYQVTGGTSKDSVLHQIQILSLWIKEQENMYVTPFGTKMNGNALFISHNIIVENKFINGGILVNDKGKIIKVLSKTDTETVKNDKHLNIIDVGENVIMPGIIDTHVHVNEPGRTDWEGFETATKAAAAGGVTTIVDMPLNSIPPTTTLSNFREKLRAARDNAYVDVAFWGGVIPGNEDELLNLVNAGVVGFKCFMCESGVEEFPCVSKDDIDRAMQILEKTKTVLAFHAEIDNDIKPNDNPQSFKTFLRTRPPSMEVDAIKIIIELSRKYKIRSHIVHLSAADALPLIVQAKHDGVDLTVETCHHYLNFNCEEVPDKATQYKCTPPIRDLKNQQLLWEGLKNNTLDLVVSDHSPCTSDLKLLESGDFMKAWGGISSLQFGLSLFWTQLKNHELSIFDINKYMTHNTAKLVGLHTSKGQIAANFDADFVIWNPNAIIEIEPSMIQHKNKVTPYLGKKLHGKILKTVVRGQIVFDDGKPFENPRGKLIHSITTIL
;
A
#
# COMPACT_ATOMS: atom_id res chain seq x y z
N MET A 1 43.71 5.07 -30.53
CA MET A 1 42.34 5.07 -31.08
C MET A 1 41.59 3.99 -30.35
N SER A 2 40.47 4.29 -29.67
CA SER A 2 39.66 3.22 -29.08
C SER A 2 39.01 2.44 -30.22
N GLU A 3 39.26 1.13 -30.29
CA GLU A 3 38.52 0.26 -31.19
C GLU A 3 37.04 0.30 -30.81
N LYS A 4 36.19 0.84 -31.70
CA LYS A 4 34.73 0.78 -31.53
C LYS A 4 34.31 -0.71 -31.50
N LEU A 5 33.28 -1.06 -30.74
CA LEU A 5 32.82 -2.46 -30.56
C LEU A 5 32.44 -3.17 -31.89
N TRP A 6 32.10 -2.44 -32.96
CA TRP A 6 31.87 -2.96 -34.32
C TRP A 6 33.04 -2.72 -35.29
N GLY A 7 34.18 -2.22 -34.79
CA GLY A 7 35.33 -1.77 -35.58
C GLY A 7 36.11 -2.89 -36.28
N GLY A 8 35.95 -4.15 -35.86
CA GLY A 8 36.69 -5.28 -36.43
C GLY A 8 36.37 -5.63 -37.89
N ARG A 9 35.35 -5.00 -38.49
CA ARG A 9 34.90 -5.28 -39.87
C ARG A 9 35.26 -4.19 -40.90
N PHE A 10 35.51 -2.96 -40.47
CA PHE A 10 35.59 -1.81 -41.39
C PHE A 10 37.03 -1.42 -41.69
N THR A 11 37.40 -1.39 -42.97
CA THR A 11 38.75 -1.04 -43.46
C THR A 11 39.00 0.47 -43.59
N SER A 12 37.97 1.30 -43.40
CA SER A 12 38.02 2.77 -43.46
C SER A 12 37.24 3.39 -42.30
N SER A 13 37.61 4.60 -41.87
CA SER A 13 36.87 5.34 -40.85
C SER A 13 35.47 5.73 -41.34
N GLN A 14 34.53 5.86 -40.39
CA GLN A 14 33.20 6.42 -40.65
C GLN A 14 33.32 7.88 -41.11
N SER A 15 32.38 8.38 -41.92
CA SER A 15 32.36 9.80 -42.28
C SER A 15 32.00 10.65 -41.06
N ASP A 16 32.62 11.83 -40.93
CA ASP A 16 32.40 12.76 -39.83
C ASP A 16 30.90 13.14 -39.68
N ASP A 17 30.18 13.27 -40.79
CA ASP A 17 28.76 13.62 -40.78
C ASP A 17 27.87 12.48 -40.26
N LEU A 18 28.19 11.23 -40.61
CA LEU A 18 27.46 10.08 -40.08
C LEU A 18 27.81 9.84 -38.60
N GLU A 19 29.04 10.13 -38.17
CA GLU A 19 29.42 10.08 -36.76
C GLU A 19 28.64 11.11 -35.93
N LYS A 20 28.48 12.35 -36.42
CA LYS A 20 27.65 13.38 -35.77
C LYS A 20 26.18 12.97 -35.65
N LEU A 21 25.62 12.34 -36.68
CA LEU A 21 24.22 11.87 -36.66
C LEU A 21 24.00 10.71 -35.68
N ASN A 22 25.01 9.86 -35.48
CA ASN A 22 24.91 8.74 -34.54
C ASN A 22 25.17 9.14 -33.08
N LEU A 23 25.95 10.20 -32.88
CA LEU A 23 26.33 10.70 -31.56
C LEU A 23 25.10 11.06 -30.73
N SER A 24 24.89 10.38 -29.60
CA SER A 24 23.76 10.59 -28.70
C SER A 24 24.15 10.96 -27.27
N ILE A 25 25.44 10.95 -26.93
CA ILE A 25 25.94 11.29 -25.57
C ILE A 25 25.43 12.63 -25.01
N HIS A 26 25.14 13.60 -25.88
CA HIS A 26 24.61 14.90 -25.46
C HIS A 26 23.13 14.84 -25.01
N ILE A 27 22.40 13.80 -25.42
CA ILE A 27 21.00 13.49 -25.11
C ILE A 27 20.93 12.40 -24.04
N ASP A 28 21.58 11.26 -24.27
CA ASP A 28 21.37 10.03 -23.50
C ASP A 28 22.21 9.92 -22.23
N LYS A 29 23.11 10.88 -21.98
CA LYS A 29 23.78 11.01 -20.67
C LYS A 29 22.80 11.05 -19.50
N GLU A 30 21.55 11.45 -19.72
CA GLU A 30 20.48 11.40 -18.71
C GLU A 30 20.21 9.99 -18.15
N LEU A 31 20.64 8.93 -18.86
CA LEU A 31 20.46 7.52 -18.47
C LEU A 31 21.65 6.92 -17.71
N TYR A 32 22.65 7.72 -17.32
CA TYR A 32 23.88 7.18 -16.73
C TYR A 32 23.62 6.33 -15.49
N ALA A 33 22.66 6.72 -14.65
CA ALA A 33 22.35 6.06 -13.40
C ALA A 33 21.62 4.73 -13.65
N GLU A 34 20.71 4.72 -14.62
CA GLU A 34 19.97 3.54 -15.05
C GLU A 34 20.88 2.51 -15.71
N ASP A 35 21.77 2.93 -16.61
CA ASP A 35 22.76 2.06 -17.26
C ASP A 35 23.70 1.40 -16.23
N ILE A 36 24.17 2.17 -15.25
CA ILE A 36 25.00 1.65 -14.16
C ILE A 36 24.22 0.63 -13.32
N LYS A 37 22.97 0.94 -12.97
CA LYS A 37 22.10 0.03 -12.22
C LYS A 37 21.84 -1.28 -13.00
N GLY A 38 21.49 -1.17 -14.27
CA GLY A 38 21.33 -2.28 -15.21
C GLY A 38 22.59 -3.13 -15.31
N SER A 39 23.75 -2.48 -15.39
CA SER A 39 25.06 -3.11 -15.46
C SER A 39 25.44 -3.89 -14.20
N LYS A 40 25.20 -3.34 -13.00
CA LYS A 40 25.43 -4.08 -11.74
C LYS A 40 24.55 -5.32 -11.63
N ALA A 41 23.27 -5.19 -12.00
CA ALA A 41 22.32 -6.30 -11.99
C ALA A 41 22.71 -7.39 -13.00
N TYR A 42 23.17 -6.99 -14.19
CA TYR A 42 23.65 -7.93 -15.20
C TYR A 42 24.95 -8.63 -14.78
N ALA A 43 25.90 -7.90 -14.17
CA ALA A 43 27.12 -8.49 -13.61
C ALA A 43 26.80 -9.57 -12.58
N LYS A 44 25.80 -9.34 -11.71
CA LYS A 44 25.33 -10.35 -10.75
C LYS A 44 24.80 -11.61 -11.45
N SER A 45 24.07 -11.45 -12.55
CA SER A 45 23.56 -12.57 -13.34
C SER A 45 24.66 -13.36 -14.03
N LEU A 46 25.71 -12.69 -14.52
CA LEU A 46 26.88 -13.37 -15.09
C LEU A 46 27.67 -14.14 -14.02
N ALA A 47 27.79 -13.58 -12.82
CA ALA A 47 28.43 -14.25 -11.70
C ALA A 47 27.67 -15.50 -11.26
N SER A 48 26.33 -15.48 -11.25
CA SER A 48 25.51 -16.64 -10.87
C SER A 48 25.62 -17.82 -11.85
N ILE A 49 26.04 -17.57 -13.09
CA ILE A 49 26.30 -18.62 -14.10
C ILE A 49 27.80 -18.85 -14.34
N ASN A 50 28.66 -18.39 -13.42
CA ASN A 50 30.11 -18.58 -13.45
C ASN A 50 30.83 -18.00 -14.68
N LEU A 51 30.25 -17.00 -15.35
CA LEU A 51 30.93 -16.23 -16.40
C LEU A 51 31.76 -15.07 -15.84
N LEU A 52 31.49 -14.69 -14.58
CA LEU A 52 32.34 -13.85 -13.75
C LEU A 52 32.68 -14.62 -12.46
N ASN A 53 33.92 -14.51 -12.01
CA ASN A 53 34.25 -14.93 -10.65
C ASN A 53 33.87 -13.83 -9.62
N GLN A 54 33.93 -14.15 -8.32
CA GLN A 54 33.50 -13.21 -7.27
C GLN A 54 34.37 -11.94 -7.17
N GLU A 55 35.68 -12.06 -7.43
CA GLU A 55 36.59 -10.90 -7.44
C GLU A 55 36.28 -9.97 -8.61
N GLU A 56 36.05 -10.53 -9.80
CA GLU A 56 35.66 -9.78 -11.00
C GLU A 56 34.30 -9.09 -10.81
N TYR A 57 33.32 -9.80 -10.25
CA TYR A 57 32.01 -9.24 -9.93
C TYR A 57 32.11 -8.07 -8.95
N ALA A 58 32.84 -8.23 -7.84
CA ALA A 58 33.06 -7.17 -6.86
C ALA A 58 33.78 -5.97 -7.49
N SER A 59 34.84 -6.21 -8.26
CA SER A 59 35.59 -5.17 -8.97
C SER A 59 34.72 -4.37 -9.93
N ILE A 60 33.85 -5.05 -10.71
CA ILE A 60 32.89 -4.40 -11.60
C ILE A 60 31.91 -3.53 -10.81
N CYS A 61 31.34 -4.03 -9.71
CA CYS A 61 30.39 -3.27 -8.90
C CYS A 61 31.04 -2.02 -8.30
N ASP A 62 32.22 -2.16 -7.69
CA ASP A 62 32.96 -1.05 -7.08
C ASP A 62 33.42 -0.03 -8.13
N GLY A 63 33.84 -0.51 -9.30
CA GLY A 63 34.19 0.33 -10.44
C GLY A 63 33.00 1.15 -10.93
N LEU A 64 31.84 0.50 -11.10
CA LEU A 64 30.60 1.16 -11.51
C LEU A 64 30.10 2.19 -10.48
N ASP A 65 30.29 1.93 -9.17
CA ASP A 65 29.97 2.90 -8.12
C ASP A 65 30.87 4.15 -8.19
N LYS A 66 32.14 3.99 -8.54
CA LYS A 66 33.05 5.13 -8.80
C LYS A 66 32.64 5.91 -10.06
N VAL A 67 32.28 5.22 -11.14
CA VAL A 67 31.76 5.88 -12.37
C VAL A 67 30.51 6.69 -12.03
N LYS A 68 29.59 6.12 -11.25
CA LYS A 68 28.39 6.82 -10.81
C LYS A 68 28.72 8.07 -10.00
N LEU A 69 29.66 7.98 -9.06
CA LEU A 69 30.07 9.12 -8.24
C LEU A 69 30.64 10.27 -9.11
N GLU A 70 31.37 9.95 -10.16
CA GLU A 70 31.88 10.97 -11.10
C GLU A 70 30.76 11.66 -11.86
N TRP A 71 29.71 10.94 -12.28
CA TRP A 71 28.53 11.55 -12.89
C TRP A 71 27.75 12.41 -11.89
N ASP A 72 27.48 11.88 -10.69
CA ASP A 72 26.72 12.56 -9.64
C ASP A 72 27.41 13.88 -9.19
N SER A 73 28.74 13.89 -9.17
CA SER A 73 29.54 15.07 -8.79
C SER A 73 29.89 15.99 -9.97
N GLY A 74 29.50 15.63 -11.20
CA GLY A 74 29.82 16.40 -12.41
C GLY A 74 31.30 16.37 -12.80
N THR A 75 32.10 15.45 -12.26
CA THR A 75 33.53 15.32 -12.56
C THR A 75 33.83 14.32 -13.69
N PHE A 76 32.82 13.57 -14.17
CA PHE A 76 32.98 12.66 -15.29
C PHE A 76 33.42 13.41 -16.56
N LEU A 77 34.49 12.94 -17.20
CA LEU A 77 35.03 13.53 -18.43
C LEU A 77 34.56 12.73 -19.65
N ILE A 78 33.66 13.34 -20.43
CA ILE A 78 33.27 12.84 -21.76
C ILE A 78 34.45 13.02 -22.71
N LYS A 79 34.83 11.97 -23.43
CA LYS A 79 35.97 11.96 -24.35
C LYS A 79 35.53 11.79 -25.80
N LYS A 80 36.41 12.22 -26.73
CA LYS A 80 36.25 11.94 -28.16
C LYS A 80 36.23 10.42 -28.37
N GLY A 81 35.13 9.90 -28.94
CA GLY A 81 34.89 8.47 -29.12
C GLY A 81 33.75 7.91 -28.26
N ASP A 82 33.26 8.67 -27.28
CA ASP A 82 32.05 8.34 -26.53
C ASP A 82 30.82 8.66 -27.41
N GLU A 83 30.30 7.66 -28.11
CA GLU A 83 29.14 7.84 -28.98
C GLU A 83 27.85 8.04 -28.19
N ASP A 84 27.71 7.28 -27.11
CA ASP A 84 26.53 7.17 -26.27
C ASP A 84 26.94 6.98 -24.80
N ILE A 85 25.98 7.13 -23.87
CA ILE A 85 26.24 7.01 -22.43
C ILE A 85 26.87 5.67 -22.05
N HIS A 86 26.43 4.60 -22.71
CA HIS A 86 26.87 3.25 -22.43
C HIS A 86 28.35 3.06 -22.78
N THR A 87 28.79 3.59 -23.92
CA THR A 87 30.21 3.60 -24.35
C THR A 87 31.06 4.42 -23.39
N ALA A 88 30.54 5.56 -22.93
CA ALA A 88 31.24 6.40 -21.96
C ALA A 88 31.43 5.67 -20.62
N ASN A 89 30.37 5.05 -20.08
CA ASN A 89 30.42 4.28 -18.84
C ASN A 89 31.34 3.07 -18.93
N GLU A 90 31.29 2.33 -20.04
CA GLU A 90 32.15 1.16 -20.27
C GLU A 90 33.62 1.54 -20.42
N ARG A 91 33.91 2.61 -21.18
CA ARG A 91 35.26 3.16 -21.28
C ARG A 91 35.76 3.53 -19.89
N ARG A 92 34.97 4.27 -19.12
CA ARG A 92 35.41 4.72 -17.79
C ARG A 92 35.57 3.55 -16.83
N LEU A 93 34.67 2.56 -16.86
CA LEU A 93 34.81 1.35 -16.07
C LEU A 93 36.12 0.62 -16.41
N LYS A 94 36.42 0.43 -17.70
CA LYS A 94 37.68 -0.17 -18.15
C LYS A 94 38.91 0.62 -17.70
N GLU A 95 38.87 1.95 -17.74
CA GLU A 95 39.95 2.79 -17.21
C GLU A 95 40.18 2.60 -15.70
N ILE A 96 39.13 2.26 -14.94
CA ILE A 96 39.21 2.08 -13.47
C ILE A 96 39.65 0.67 -13.09
N ILE A 97 39.13 -0.38 -13.75
CA ILE A 97 39.32 -1.78 -13.31
C ILE A 97 40.05 -2.68 -14.31
N GLY A 98 40.34 -2.19 -15.52
CA GLY A 98 41.02 -2.97 -16.56
C GLY A 98 40.13 -4.02 -17.23
N ASP A 99 40.73 -5.16 -17.58
CA ASP A 99 40.12 -6.19 -18.42
C ASP A 99 38.81 -6.83 -17.89
N PRO A 100 38.56 -6.97 -16.57
CA PRO A 100 37.28 -7.47 -16.07
C PRO A 100 36.06 -6.71 -16.61
N ALA A 101 36.19 -5.39 -16.86
CA ALA A 101 35.12 -4.57 -17.43
C ALA A 101 34.60 -5.12 -18.78
N THR A 102 35.48 -5.74 -19.57
CA THR A 102 35.14 -6.24 -20.92
C THR A 102 34.20 -7.44 -20.90
N LYS A 103 34.14 -8.17 -19.76
CA LYS A 103 33.27 -9.34 -19.60
C LYS A 103 31.80 -9.00 -19.39
N LEU A 104 31.48 -7.74 -19.10
CA LEU A 104 30.11 -7.29 -18.85
C LEU A 104 29.20 -7.39 -20.08
N HIS A 105 29.78 -7.48 -21.27
CA HIS A 105 29.06 -7.62 -22.55
C HIS A 105 28.61 -9.04 -22.88
N VAL A 106 29.07 -10.05 -22.14
CA VAL A 106 28.79 -11.44 -22.49
C VAL A 106 27.27 -11.70 -22.48
N GLY A 107 26.71 -12.05 -23.64
CA GLY A 107 25.27 -12.29 -23.81
C GLY A 107 24.38 -11.06 -23.84
N ARG A 108 24.92 -9.85 -23.64
CA ARG A 108 24.16 -8.59 -23.60
C ARG A 108 24.23 -7.86 -24.93
N SER A 109 23.14 -7.25 -25.35
CA SER A 109 23.13 -6.36 -26.51
C SER A 109 22.84 -4.92 -26.09
N ARG A 110 23.23 -3.95 -26.93
CA ARG A 110 22.73 -2.58 -26.79
C ARG A 110 21.21 -2.51 -26.94
N ASN A 111 20.63 -3.40 -27.75
CA ASN A 111 19.20 -3.35 -28.06
C ASN A 111 18.31 -3.59 -26.83
N ASP A 112 18.64 -4.58 -25.99
CA ASP A 112 17.90 -4.86 -24.76
C ASP A 112 18.37 -4.02 -23.56
N GLN A 113 19.63 -3.59 -23.55
CA GLN A 113 20.16 -2.66 -22.55
C GLN A 113 19.47 -1.28 -22.63
N VAL A 114 19.50 -0.62 -23.79
CA VAL A 114 18.98 0.75 -23.96
C VAL A 114 17.51 0.85 -23.56
N VAL A 115 16.69 -0.12 -23.98
CA VAL A 115 15.25 -0.13 -23.64
C VAL A 115 15.03 -0.42 -22.15
N THR A 116 15.91 -1.18 -21.49
CA THR A 116 15.88 -1.37 -20.03
C THR A 116 16.13 -0.04 -19.32
N ASP A 117 17.16 0.70 -19.75
CA ASP A 117 17.52 1.97 -19.14
C ASP A 117 16.42 3.01 -19.32
N MET A 118 15.82 3.07 -20.50
CA MET A 118 14.66 3.92 -20.77
C MET A 118 13.44 3.57 -19.91
N LYS A 119 13.11 2.30 -19.73
CA LYS A 119 11.99 1.89 -18.87
C LYS A 119 12.26 2.20 -17.40
N LEU A 120 13.49 1.98 -16.92
CA LEU A 120 13.91 2.36 -15.56
C LEU A 120 13.79 3.88 -15.36
N TRP A 121 14.28 4.67 -16.31
CA TRP A 121 14.24 6.14 -16.26
C TRP A 121 12.81 6.63 -16.27
N LEU A 122 11.98 6.15 -17.21
CA LEU A 122 10.61 6.61 -17.34
C LEU A 122 9.77 6.23 -16.11
N ARG A 123 9.98 5.04 -15.55
CA ARG A 123 9.31 4.64 -14.30
C ARG A 123 9.62 5.60 -13.15
N SER A 124 10.86 6.05 -13.03
CA SER A 124 11.27 7.09 -12.06
C SER A 124 10.61 8.43 -12.38
N LYS A 125 10.62 8.85 -13.65
CA LYS A 125 10.09 10.16 -14.07
C LYS A 125 8.57 10.28 -14.02
N LEU A 126 7.84 9.19 -14.22
CA LEU A 126 6.38 9.17 -14.02
C LEU A 126 6.02 9.48 -12.57
N HIS A 127 6.83 9.05 -11.60
CA HIS A 127 6.65 9.41 -10.20
C HIS A 127 6.81 10.94 -9.99
N ASP A 128 7.88 11.53 -10.53
CA ASP A 128 8.10 12.99 -10.45
C ASP A 128 6.90 13.80 -11.01
N LEU A 129 6.38 13.41 -12.18
CA LEU A 129 5.24 14.10 -12.79
C LEU A 129 3.95 13.90 -12.02
N SER A 130 3.75 12.73 -11.41
CA SER A 130 2.56 12.49 -10.60
C SER A 130 2.53 13.40 -9.39
N ASN A 131 3.67 13.58 -8.71
CA ASN A 131 3.74 14.47 -7.55
C ASN A 131 3.36 15.90 -7.95
N LEU A 132 3.84 16.38 -9.10
CA LEU A 132 3.49 17.71 -9.60
C LEU A 132 2.00 17.87 -9.95
N ILE A 133 1.36 16.83 -10.50
CA ILE A 133 -0.09 16.83 -10.75
C ILE A 133 -0.87 16.86 -9.44
N VAL A 134 -0.48 16.04 -8.46
CA VAL A 134 -1.09 16.01 -7.13
C VAL A 134 -0.93 17.37 -6.44
N GLU A 135 0.26 17.96 -6.47
CA GLU A 135 0.50 19.32 -5.94
C GLU A 135 -0.42 20.37 -6.56
N LEU A 136 -0.60 20.34 -7.88
CA LEU A 136 -1.51 21.24 -8.59
C LEU A 136 -2.97 21.04 -8.16
N ILE A 137 -3.44 19.80 -8.09
CA ILE A 137 -4.80 19.46 -7.65
C ILE A 137 -5.01 19.89 -6.19
N THR A 138 -4.04 19.65 -5.31
CA THR A 138 -4.07 20.11 -3.91
C THR A 138 -4.19 21.63 -3.82
N ALA A 139 -3.43 22.37 -4.62
CA ALA A 139 -3.55 23.83 -4.67
C ALA A 139 -4.96 24.28 -5.11
N MET A 140 -5.55 23.62 -6.10
CA MET A 140 -6.92 23.89 -6.56
C MET A 140 -7.96 23.61 -5.48
N ILE A 141 -7.83 22.51 -4.73
CA ILE A 141 -8.73 22.13 -3.65
C ILE A 141 -8.64 23.13 -2.48
N ASN A 142 -7.42 23.46 -2.05
CA ASN A 142 -7.21 24.38 -0.93
C ASN A 142 -7.83 25.75 -1.22
N ARG A 143 -7.66 26.24 -2.45
CA ARG A 143 -8.30 27.49 -2.88
C ARG A 143 -9.81 27.35 -2.98
N SER A 144 -10.30 26.25 -3.53
CA SER A 144 -11.74 25.98 -3.63
C SER A 144 -12.43 25.90 -2.26
N ALA A 145 -11.76 25.36 -1.24
CA ALA A 145 -12.25 25.33 0.13
C ALA A 145 -12.29 26.73 0.78
N THR A 146 -11.25 27.55 0.53
CA THR A 146 -11.11 28.90 1.10
C THR A 146 -12.03 29.91 0.43
N GLU A 147 -12.28 29.77 -0.87
CA GLU A 147 -12.98 30.74 -1.72
C GLU A 147 -14.41 30.27 -2.08
N ILE A 148 -14.97 29.31 -1.33
CA ILE A 148 -16.23 28.62 -1.65
C ILE A 148 -17.45 29.53 -1.78
N ASP A 149 -17.45 30.66 -1.08
CA ASP A 149 -18.57 31.59 -1.05
C ASP A 149 -18.58 32.58 -2.23
N VAL A 150 -17.54 32.57 -3.07
CA VAL A 150 -17.48 33.46 -4.25
C VAL A 150 -18.35 32.90 -5.37
N VAL A 151 -19.32 33.70 -5.81
CA VAL A 151 -20.22 33.40 -6.94
C VAL A 151 -19.81 34.25 -8.14
N MET A 152 -19.79 33.62 -9.31
CA MET A 152 -19.44 34.24 -10.59
C MET A 152 -20.40 33.78 -11.69
N PRO A 153 -20.43 34.44 -12.85
CA PRO A 153 -21.16 33.91 -14.00
C PRO A 153 -20.53 32.60 -14.50
N GLY A 154 -21.35 31.58 -14.68
CA GLY A 154 -21.03 30.40 -15.47
C GLY A 154 -21.22 30.69 -16.95
N TYR A 155 -20.36 30.11 -17.79
CA TYR A 155 -20.31 30.41 -19.22
C TYR A 155 -20.62 29.19 -20.08
N THR A 156 -21.42 29.42 -21.12
CA THR A 156 -21.60 28.51 -22.25
C THR A 156 -21.48 29.33 -23.52
N HIS A 157 -20.65 28.91 -24.49
CA HIS A 157 -20.31 29.72 -25.68
C HIS A 157 -19.70 31.09 -25.34
N LEU A 158 -19.02 31.19 -24.20
CA LEU A 158 -18.51 32.45 -23.62
C LEU A 158 -19.60 33.51 -23.37
N GLN A 159 -20.88 33.10 -23.36
CA GLN A 159 -22.01 33.90 -22.91
C GLN A 159 -22.36 33.55 -21.47
N ARG A 160 -22.73 34.57 -20.69
CA ARG A 160 -23.19 34.39 -19.30
C ARG A 160 -24.47 33.57 -19.30
N ALA A 161 -24.47 32.44 -18.60
CA ALA A 161 -25.59 31.53 -18.54
C ALA A 161 -26.28 31.60 -17.17
N GLN A 162 -25.66 31.03 -16.14
CA GLN A 162 -26.22 30.93 -14.79
C GLN A 162 -25.14 31.22 -13.74
N PRO A 163 -25.50 31.70 -12.54
CA PRO A 163 -24.53 31.85 -11.45
C PRO A 163 -23.95 30.49 -11.05
N VAL A 164 -22.65 30.43 -10.80
CA VAL A 164 -21.93 29.26 -10.27
C VAL A 164 -20.92 29.70 -9.20
N ARG A 165 -20.54 28.80 -8.30
CA ARG A 165 -19.42 29.05 -7.39
C ARG A 165 -18.10 29.04 -8.16
N TRP A 166 -17.19 29.97 -7.87
CA TRP A 166 -15.82 29.97 -8.39
C TRP A 166 -15.12 28.63 -8.12
N SER A 167 -15.28 28.12 -6.91
CA SER A 167 -14.76 26.81 -6.52
C SER A 167 -15.28 25.67 -7.39
N HIS A 168 -16.53 25.75 -7.87
CA HIS A 168 -17.06 24.73 -8.79
C HIS A 168 -16.35 24.76 -10.15
N TRP A 169 -16.04 25.96 -10.68
CA TRP A 169 -15.22 26.10 -11.88
C TRP A 169 -13.80 25.57 -11.66
N LEU A 170 -13.15 25.93 -10.55
CA LEU A 170 -11.77 25.51 -10.27
C LEU A 170 -11.66 23.99 -10.11
N LEU A 171 -12.61 23.38 -9.39
CA LEU A 171 -12.67 21.91 -9.23
C LEU A 171 -12.95 21.18 -10.54
N SER A 172 -13.62 21.80 -11.52
CA SER A 172 -13.82 21.17 -12.83
C SER A 172 -12.50 20.86 -13.54
N HIS A 173 -11.49 21.71 -13.37
CA HIS A 173 -10.12 21.50 -13.87
C HIS A 173 -9.36 20.48 -13.01
N ALA A 174 -9.56 20.49 -11.69
CA ALA A 174 -8.99 19.49 -10.78
C ALA A 174 -9.44 18.06 -11.13
N TRP A 175 -10.72 17.88 -11.47
CA TRP A 175 -11.27 16.59 -11.91
C TRP A 175 -10.66 16.10 -13.24
N ALA A 176 -10.40 17.00 -14.19
CA ALA A 176 -9.72 16.65 -15.44
C ALA A 176 -8.31 16.12 -15.17
N LEU A 177 -7.55 16.83 -14.32
CA LEU A 177 -6.19 16.42 -13.91
C LEU A 177 -6.18 15.13 -13.08
N LYS A 178 -7.20 14.90 -12.24
CA LYS A 178 -7.38 13.63 -11.52
C LYS A 178 -7.48 12.46 -12.50
N HIS A 179 -8.27 12.60 -13.57
CA HIS A 179 -8.36 11.57 -14.60
C HIS A 179 -7.05 11.36 -15.36
N ASP A 180 -6.26 12.42 -15.56
CA ASP A 180 -4.93 12.27 -16.14
C ASP A 180 -4.00 11.47 -15.21
N ALA A 181 -4.06 11.72 -13.90
CA ALA A 181 -3.32 10.94 -12.92
C ALA A 181 -3.75 9.46 -12.89
N ASP A 182 -5.04 9.16 -13.03
CA ASP A 182 -5.52 7.77 -13.16
C ASP A 182 -4.95 7.08 -14.41
N ARG A 183 -4.94 7.78 -15.56
CA ARG A 183 -4.41 7.23 -16.83
C ARG A 183 -2.93 6.88 -16.74
N MET A 184 -2.17 7.61 -15.93
CA MET A 184 -0.75 7.34 -15.72
C MET A 184 -0.50 5.92 -15.19
N GLN A 185 -1.45 5.33 -14.44
CA GLN A 185 -1.32 3.98 -13.89
C GLN A 185 -1.19 2.92 -14.98
N THR A 186 -1.80 3.11 -16.14
CA THR A 186 -1.64 2.20 -17.29
C THR A 186 -0.21 2.26 -17.82
N ILE A 187 0.33 3.47 -17.99
CA ILE A 187 1.70 3.68 -18.49
C ILE A 187 2.72 3.04 -17.54
N LYS A 188 2.51 3.19 -16.23
CA LYS A 188 3.34 2.55 -15.19
C LYS A 188 3.38 1.03 -15.35
N ARG A 189 2.25 0.38 -15.68
CA ARG A 189 2.21 -1.06 -15.91
C ARG A 189 3.02 -1.45 -17.15
N ASP A 190 2.90 -0.69 -18.23
CA ASP A 190 3.61 -0.96 -19.49
C ASP A 190 5.13 -0.82 -19.37
N VAL A 191 5.58 0.15 -18.57
CA VAL A 191 7.01 0.32 -18.28
C VAL A 191 7.53 -0.69 -17.25
N ASP A 192 6.68 -1.32 -16.45
CA ASP A 192 7.08 -2.24 -15.37
C ASP A 192 7.28 -3.71 -15.81
N VAL A 193 7.75 -3.89 -17.05
CA VAL A 193 8.07 -5.21 -17.63
C VAL A 193 9.50 -5.21 -18.14
N MET A 194 10.37 -6.03 -17.54
CA MET A 194 11.81 -6.02 -17.78
C MET A 194 12.17 -6.60 -19.17
N PRO A 195 12.88 -5.83 -20.03
CA PRO A 195 13.33 -6.32 -21.33
C PRO A 195 14.73 -6.96 -21.31
N LEU A 196 15.58 -6.66 -20.32
CA LEU A 196 16.96 -7.16 -20.24
C LEU A 196 17.04 -8.69 -20.31
N GLY A 197 18.03 -9.21 -21.03
CA GLY A 197 18.14 -10.64 -21.35
C GLY A 197 17.40 -11.05 -22.62
N SER A 198 16.90 -10.08 -23.40
CA SER A 198 16.36 -10.31 -24.75
C SER A 198 17.47 -10.34 -25.82
N GLY A 199 18.70 -9.97 -25.46
CA GLY A 199 19.84 -9.94 -26.35
C GLY A 199 19.60 -8.99 -27.54
N ALA A 200 20.18 -9.32 -28.70
CA ALA A 200 20.04 -8.47 -29.88
C ALA A 200 18.64 -8.56 -30.51
N LEU A 201 18.04 -9.76 -30.52
CA LEU A 201 16.69 -10.02 -31.02
C LEU A 201 16.16 -11.43 -30.64
N ALA A 202 17.04 -12.41 -30.47
CA ALA A 202 16.68 -13.82 -30.34
C ALA A 202 16.69 -14.34 -28.89
N GLY A 203 16.91 -13.47 -27.90
CA GLY A 203 17.11 -13.84 -26.50
C GLY A 203 18.59 -13.88 -26.09
N ASN A 204 18.83 -14.03 -24.80
CA ASN A 204 20.17 -14.29 -24.27
C ASN A 204 20.57 -15.75 -24.53
N PRO A 205 21.75 -16.02 -25.12
CA PRO A 205 22.18 -17.38 -25.42
C PRO A 205 22.77 -18.12 -24.20
N PHE A 206 23.01 -17.40 -23.11
CA PHE A 206 23.43 -17.95 -21.82
C PHE A 206 22.19 -18.06 -20.94
N GLN A 207 22.07 -19.14 -20.16
CA GLN A 207 20.90 -19.43 -19.32
C GLN A 207 20.81 -18.52 -18.09
N ILE A 208 20.84 -17.20 -18.29
CA ILE A 208 20.62 -16.22 -17.23
C ILE A 208 19.17 -16.30 -16.75
N ASP A 209 18.98 -16.16 -15.44
CA ASP A 209 17.64 -16.08 -14.85
C ASP A 209 17.09 -14.66 -15.00
N ARG A 210 16.21 -14.47 -15.99
CA ARG A 210 15.57 -13.18 -16.26
C ARG A 210 14.60 -12.77 -15.15
N ASN A 211 13.98 -13.70 -14.42
CA ASN A 211 13.08 -13.36 -13.33
C ASN A 211 13.87 -12.81 -12.14
N ALA A 212 14.98 -13.45 -11.78
CA ALA A 212 15.89 -12.94 -10.76
C ALA A 212 16.49 -11.57 -11.15
N LEU A 213 16.79 -11.37 -12.44
CA LEU A 213 17.25 -10.09 -12.96
C LEU A 213 16.17 -9.01 -12.86
N ALA A 214 14.91 -9.33 -13.18
CA ALA A 214 13.77 -8.42 -13.03
C ALA A 214 13.58 -8.00 -11.57
N GLU A 215 13.59 -8.96 -10.66
CA GLU A 215 13.53 -8.70 -9.22
C GLU A 215 14.66 -7.76 -8.76
N SER A 216 15.89 -8.00 -9.22
CA SER A 216 17.04 -7.17 -8.85
C SER A 216 16.95 -5.72 -9.35
N LEU A 217 16.29 -5.50 -10.48
CA LEU A 217 16.02 -4.17 -11.05
C LEU A 217 14.69 -3.56 -10.55
N GLY A 218 13.93 -4.34 -9.79
CA GLY A 218 12.65 -3.97 -9.20
C GLY A 218 11.49 -3.97 -10.19
N PHE A 219 11.55 -4.73 -11.28
CA PHE A 219 10.43 -4.94 -12.21
C PHE A 219 9.51 -6.07 -11.70
N THR A 220 8.22 -6.00 -11.99
CA THR A 220 7.25 -7.04 -11.58
C THR A 220 7.32 -8.30 -12.44
N SER A 221 7.73 -8.17 -13.70
CA SER A 221 7.75 -9.30 -14.65
C SER A 221 8.78 -9.11 -15.76
N VAL A 222 8.91 -10.12 -16.63
CA VAL A 222 9.82 -10.12 -17.79
C VAL A 222 9.03 -10.08 -19.10
N THR A 223 9.60 -9.48 -20.14
CA THR A 223 9.05 -9.57 -21.49
C THR A 223 9.04 -11.02 -21.98
N GLN A 224 7.95 -11.43 -22.61
CA GLN A 224 7.75 -12.82 -23.06
C GLN A 224 8.38 -13.13 -24.43
N ASN A 225 8.64 -12.10 -25.25
CA ASN A 225 9.21 -12.25 -26.58
C ASN A 225 10.36 -11.26 -26.77
N SER A 226 11.54 -11.75 -27.15
CA SER A 226 12.76 -10.97 -27.30
C SER A 226 12.73 -10.02 -28.49
N MET A 227 12.14 -10.43 -29.62
CA MET A 227 11.97 -9.56 -30.80
C MET A 227 11.06 -8.38 -30.46
N HIS A 228 9.94 -8.65 -29.78
CA HIS A 228 9.07 -7.60 -29.26
C HIS A 228 9.83 -6.69 -28.29
N ALA A 229 10.51 -7.25 -27.30
CA ALA A 229 11.18 -6.47 -26.25
C ALA A 229 12.18 -5.44 -26.77
N VAL A 230 12.94 -5.77 -27.82
CA VAL A 230 13.95 -4.87 -28.38
C VAL A 230 13.40 -3.88 -29.41
N ALA A 231 12.22 -4.17 -29.97
CA ALA A 231 11.52 -3.31 -30.93
C ALA A 231 10.44 -2.41 -30.27
N ASP A 232 9.94 -2.79 -29.09
CA ASP A 232 8.84 -2.13 -28.37
C ASP A 232 9.16 -0.67 -28.05
N ARG A 233 8.28 0.23 -28.49
CA ARG A 233 8.24 1.65 -28.12
C ARG A 233 6.82 2.14 -27.80
N ASP A 234 5.90 1.22 -27.55
CA ASP A 234 4.51 1.57 -27.23
C ASP A 234 4.45 2.32 -25.90
N PHE A 235 5.31 1.95 -24.95
CA PHE A 235 5.44 2.66 -23.68
C PHE A 235 5.84 4.14 -23.85
N VAL A 236 6.64 4.47 -24.88
CA VAL A 236 7.00 5.86 -25.20
C VAL A 236 5.80 6.57 -25.80
N VAL A 237 5.10 5.96 -26.76
CA VAL A 237 3.89 6.53 -27.37
C VAL A 237 2.81 6.80 -26.31
N ASN A 238 2.56 5.84 -25.42
CA ASN A 238 1.60 5.98 -24.33
C ASN A 238 1.95 7.16 -23.42
N PHE A 239 3.24 7.35 -23.10
CA PHE A 239 3.73 8.51 -22.36
C PHE A 239 3.53 9.82 -23.12
N LEU A 240 3.90 9.90 -24.40
CA LEU A 240 3.77 11.11 -25.21
C LEU A 240 2.29 11.52 -25.39
N PHE A 241 1.41 10.55 -25.63
CA PHE A 241 -0.03 10.77 -25.76
C PHE A 241 -0.61 11.30 -24.46
N TRP A 242 -0.27 10.67 -23.33
CA TRP A 242 -0.72 11.12 -22.01
C TRP A 242 -0.24 12.54 -21.70
N CYS A 243 1.03 12.87 -21.95
CA CYS A 243 1.55 14.23 -21.81
C CYS A 243 0.77 15.24 -22.66
N SER A 244 0.41 14.85 -23.88
CA SER A 244 -0.38 15.69 -24.79
C SER A 244 -1.77 16.00 -24.23
N LEU A 245 -2.43 15.00 -23.63
CA LEU A 245 -3.75 15.18 -23.04
C LEU A 245 -3.72 16.07 -21.79
N VAL A 246 -2.72 15.91 -20.93
CA VAL A 246 -2.48 16.84 -19.79
C VAL A 246 -2.28 18.26 -20.32
N GLY A 247 -1.48 18.42 -21.37
CA GLY A 247 -1.27 19.70 -22.04
C GLY A 247 -2.58 20.34 -22.55
N VAL A 248 -3.50 19.54 -23.09
CA VAL A 248 -4.83 20.00 -23.51
C VAL A 248 -5.64 20.50 -22.32
N HIS A 249 -5.70 19.75 -21.21
CA HIS A 249 -6.44 20.19 -20.02
C HIS A 249 -5.86 21.47 -19.42
N LEU A 250 -4.53 21.58 -19.32
CA LEU A 250 -3.86 22.79 -18.85
C LEU A 250 -4.07 23.97 -19.81
N SER A 251 -4.15 23.73 -21.13
CA SER A 251 -4.45 24.78 -22.10
C SER A 251 -5.85 25.37 -21.92
N ARG A 252 -6.83 24.55 -21.51
CA ARG A 252 -8.19 25.00 -21.21
C ARG A 252 -8.24 25.87 -19.95
N LEU A 253 -7.55 25.44 -18.90
CA LEU A 253 -7.38 26.25 -17.68
C LEU A 253 -6.71 27.60 -17.99
N ALA A 254 -5.67 27.57 -18.82
CA ALA A 254 -4.95 28.77 -19.24
C ALA A 254 -5.85 29.73 -20.04
N GLU A 255 -6.65 29.22 -20.98
CA GLU A 255 -7.61 30.02 -21.76
C GLU A 255 -8.58 30.79 -20.84
N ASP A 256 -9.21 30.07 -19.91
CA ASP A 256 -10.16 30.66 -18.96
C ASP A 256 -9.49 31.77 -18.13
N LEU A 257 -8.31 31.51 -17.58
CA LEU A 257 -7.59 32.49 -16.74
C LEU A 257 -7.05 33.69 -17.54
N ILE A 258 -6.67 33.51 -18.81
CA ILE A 258 -6.31 34.61 -19.71
C ILE A 258 -7.52 35.52 -19.90
N ILE A 259 -8.69 34.96 -20.19
CA ILE A 259 -9.93 35.71 -20.38
C ILE A 259 -10.35 36.40 -19.07
N PHE A 260 -10.34 35.67 -17.95
CA PHE A 260 -10.72 36.20 -16.64
C PHE A 260 -9.77 37.29 -16.12
N GLY A 261 -8.53 37.32 -16.64
CA GLY A 261 -7.53 38.32 -16.32
C GLY A 261 -7.56 39.58 -17.19
N THR A 262 -8.39 39.64 -18.25
CA THR A 262 -8.47 40.84 -19.09
C THR A 262 -9.17 42.00 -18.38
N LYS A 263 -9.06 43.20 -18.95
CA LYS A 263 -9.71 44.41 -18.39
C LYS A 263 -11.23 44.38 -18.51
N GLU A 264 -11.77 43.59 -19.43
CA GLU A 264 -13.19 43.41 -19.66
C GLU A 264 -13.84 42.51 -18.59
N PHE A 265 -13.09 41.56 -18.02
CA PHE A 265 -13.58 40.62 -16.99
C PHE A 265 -13.08 40.98 -15.58
N GLU A 266 -11.77 41.11 -15.41
CA GLU A 266 -11.09 41.41 -14.14
C GLU A 266 -11.46 40.50 -12.96
N TYR A 267 -11.87 39.25 -13.21
CA TYR A 267 -12.18 38.28 -12.15
C TYR A 267 -10.92 37.83 -11.42
N VAL A 268 -9.79 37.75 -12.12
CA VAL A 268 -8.51 37.37 -11.53
C VAL A 268 -7.41 38.36 -11.86
N THR A 269 -6.41 38.44 -11.00
CA THR A 269 -5.14 39.13 -11.27
C THR A 269 -4.00 38.15 -11.10
N ILE A 270 -3.23 37.94 -12.17
CA ILE A 270 -2.04 37.09 -12.16
C ILE A 270 -0.92 37.79 -11.37
N HIS A 271 -0.24 37.01 -10.52
CA HIS A 271 0.85 37.50 -9.68
C HIS A 271 2.07 37.90 -10.52
N ASP A 272 2.82 38.91 -10.06
CA ASP A 272 3.95 39.50 -10.78
C ASP A 272 5.00 38.45 -11.18
N ALA A 273 5.27 37.50 -10.28
CA ALA A 273 6.20 36.38 -10.52
C ALA A 273 5.83 35.47 -11.71
N PHE A 274 4.57 35.50 -12.17
CA PHE A 274 4.05 34.68 -13.27
C PHE A 274 3.46 35.53 -14.41
N SER A 275 3.78 36.82 -14.45
CA SER A 275 3.34 37.75 -15.50
C SER A 275 4.51 38.63 -15.95
N THR A 276 4.39 39.24 -17.13
CA THR A 276 5.31 40.31 -17.53
C THR A 276 4.59 41.65 -17.57
N GLY A 277 5.34 42.72 -17.31
CA GLY A 277 4.84 44.10 -17.33
C GLY A 277 5.31 44.87 -18.55
N SER A 278 4.61 45.96 -18.87
CA SER A 278 5.12 46.97 -19.82
C SER A 278 5.87 48.06 -19.08
N SER A 279 7.06 48.42 -19.55
CA SER A 279 7.80 49.59 -19.03
C SER A 279 7.08 50.93 -19.27
N LEU A 280 6.12 50.99 -20.21
CA LEU A 280 5.32 52.17 -20.55
C LEU A 280 3.96 52.20 -19.86
N MET A 281 3.39 51.04 -19.52
CA MET A 281 2.05 50.91 -18.94
C MET A 281 2.10 50.08 -17.65
N PRO A 282 2.30 50.71 -16.48
CA PRO A 282 2.56 50.01 -15.22
C PRO A 282 1.40 49.12 -14.73
N GLN A 283 0.17 49.39 -15.20
CA GLN A 283 -1.02 48.59 -14.91
C GLN A 283 -1.17 47.35 -15.81
N LYS A 284 -0.46 47.28 -16.95
CA LYS A 284 -0.60 46.20 -17.93
C LYS A 284 0.22 44.98 -17.48
N ARG A 285 -0.49 43.90 -17.16
CA ARG A 285 0.08 42.59 -16.83
C ARG A 285 -0.25 41.61 -17.94
N ASN A 286 0.78 41.01 -18.53
CA ASN A 286 0.62 40.00 -19.57
C ASN A 286 0.60 38.61 -18.92
N PRO A 287 -0.34 37.73 -19.29
CA PRO A 287 -0.45 36.39 -18.72
C PRO A 287 0.54 35.40 -19.37
N ASP A 288 1.82 35.77 -19.52
CA ASP A 288 2.84 35.00 -20.26
C ASP A 288 2.94 33.55 -19.78
N SER A 289 2.83 33.31 -18.47
CA SER A 289 2.83 31.95 -17.91
C SER A 289 1.71 31.08 -18.51
N LEU A 290 0.50 31.64 -18.64
CA LEU A 290 -0.67 30.96 -19.18
C LEU A 290 -0.57 30.81 -20.71
N GLU A 291 -0.05 31.81 -21.41
CA GLU A 291 0.19 31.74 -22.86
C GLU A 291 1.22 30.66 -23.21
N LEU A 292 2.29 30.55 -22.41
CA LEU A 292 3.29 29.49 -22.54
C LEU A 292 2.70 28.10 -22.25
N ILE A 293 1.90 27.95 -21.18
CA ILE A 293 1.17 26.70 -20.89
C ILE A 293 0.30 26.29 -22.09
N ARG A 294 -0.48 27.23 -22.65
CA ARG A 294 -1.34 26.98 -23.82
C ARG A 294 -0.53 26.59 -25.06
N GLY A 295 0.58 27.29 -25.33
CA GLY A 295 1.44 27.01 -26.49
C GLY A 295 2.16 25.67 -26.40
N ILE A 296 2.63 25.27 -25.22
CA ILE A 296 3.34 24.00 -25.01
C ILE A 296 2.43 22.79 -25.28
N GLY A 297 1.12 22.89 -25.02
CA GLY A 297 0.16 21.84 -25.35
C GLY A 297 0.23 21.38 -26.82
N GLY A 298 0.37 22.32 -27.77
CA GLY A 298 0.56 22.00 -29.19
C GLY A 298 1.91 21.34 -29.49
N SER A 299 2.97 21.75 -28.78
CA SER A 299 4.30 21.13 -28.93
C SER A 299 4.32 19.67 -28.47
N LEU A 300 3.69 19.35 -27.35
CA LEU A 300 3.59 17.99 -26.82
C LEU A 300 2.84 17.07 -27.81
N PHE A 301 1.71 17.55 -28.35
CA PHE A 301 0.96 16.82 -29.37
C PHE A 301 1.77 16.59 -30.66
N GLY A 302 2.50 17.61 -31.11
CA GLY A 302 3.38 17.49 -32.27
C GLY A 302 4.47 16.43 -32.10
N GLN A 303 5.08 16.35 -30.91
CA GLN A 303 6.07 15.32 -30.56
C GLN A 303 5.47 13.91 -30.60
N CYS A 304 4.28 13.72 -30.04
CA CYS A 304 3.55 12.46 -30.09
C CYS A 304 3.26 12.02 -31.54
N CYS A 305 2.70 12.93 -32.35
CA CYS A 305 2.39 12.67 -33.76
C CYS A 305 3.63 12.31 -34.57
N SER A 306 4.72 13.08 -34.41
CA SER A 306 5.99 12.83 -35.10
C SER A 306 6.54 11.44 -34.77
N PHE A 307 6.57 11.05 -33.50
CA PHE A 307 7.15 9.77 -33.09
C PHE A 307 6.29 8.58 -33.55
N MET A 308 4.96 8.69 -33.51
CA MET A 308 4.08 7.67 -34.10
C MET A 308 4.36 7.47 -35.60
N LEU A 309 4.64 8.55 -36.34
CA LEU A 309 5.01 8.46 -37.76
C LEU A 309 6.40 7.82 -37.95
N THR A 310 7.34 8.00 -37.03
CA THR A 310 8.62 7.28 -37.02
C THR A 310 8.42 5.77 -36.87
N LEU A 311 7.49 5.33 -36.02
CA LEU A 311 7.20 3.90 -35.83
C LEU A 311 6.43 3.27 -37.00
N LYS A 312 5.66 4.07 -37.73
CA LYS A 312 4.76 3.58 -38.78
C LYS A 312 5.55 2.85 -39.88
N GLY A 313 5.25 1.57 -40.04
CA GLY A 313 5.78 0.74 -41.13
C GLY A 313 7.23 0.28 -40.96
N LEU A 314 7.81 0.41 -39.76
CA LEU A 314 9.12 -0.18 -39.48
C LEU A 314 9.05 -1.71 -39.59
N PRO A 315 9.98 -2.37 -40.31
CA PRO A 315 10.05 -3.82 -40.31
C PRO A 315 10.57 -4.32 -38.95
N SER A 316 10.22 -5.54 -38.54
CA SER A 316 10.90 -6.17 -37.41
C SER A 316 12.40 -6.34 -37.72
N THR A 317 13.32 -6.19 -36.78
CA THR A 317 13.12 -6.07 -35.33
C THR A 317 13.60 -4.73 -34.78
N TYR A 318 14.90 -4.57 -34.47
CA TYR A 318 15.48 -3.27 -34.10
C TYR A 318 15.92 -2.52 -35.36
N ASN A 319 15.59 -1.23 -35.46
CA ASN A 319 16.06 -0.33 -36.51
C ASN A 319 16.60 0.96 -35.87
N LYS A 320 17.56 1.61 -36.52
CA LYS A 320 18.24 2.81 -35.99
C LYS A 320 17.27 3.99 -35.83
N ASP A 321 16.16 4.01 -36.56
CA ASP A 321 15.03 4.94 -36.43
C ASP A 321 14.54 5.07 -34.97
N LEU A 322 14.60 3.96 -34.23
CA LEU A 322 14.19 3.91 -32.82
C LEU A 322 15.06 4.81 -31.93
N GLN A 323 16.26 5.23 -32.34
CA GLN A 323 17.13 6.10 -31.55
C GLN A 323 16.52 7.49 -31.24
N SER A 324 15.56 7.94 -32.04
CA SER A 324 14.83 9.21 -31.84
C SER A 324 13.89 9.22 -30.62
N ASP A 325 13.69 8.05 -30.01
CA ASP A 325 12.86 7.83 -28.81
C ASP A 325 13.26 8.72 -27.63
N LYS A 326 14.55 8.76 -27.29
CA LYS A 326 15.10 9.41 -26.10
C LYS A 326 14.90 10.91 -26.13
N GLU A 327 15.31 11.57 -27.22
CA GLU A 327 15.19 13.02 -27.35
C GLU A 327 13.72 13.47 -27.21
N THR A 328 12.83 12.76 -27.90
CA THR A 328 11.40 13.05 -27.87
C THR A 328 10.83 12.84 -26.45
N MET A 329 11.17 11.72 -25.81
CA MET A 329 10.72 11.39 -24.46
C MET A 329 11.23 12.39 -23.41
N PHE A 330 12.53 12.69 -23.40
CA PHE A 330 13.15 13.60 -22.42
C PHE A 330 12.66 15.04 -22.60
N SER A 331 12.59 15.52 -23.83
CA SER A 331 12.08 16.87 -24.13
C SER A 331 10.60 17.02 -23.70
N THR A 332 9.78 15.99 -23.93
CA THR A 332 8.37 15.99 -23.52
C THR A 332 8.24 16.00 -22.00
N PHE A 333 9.03 15.20 -21.29
CA PHE A 333 9.08 15.18 -19.82
C PHE A 333 9.42 16.56 -19.25
N GLU A 334 10.50 17.20 -19.72
CA GLU A 334 10.93 18.50 -19.17
C GLU A 334 9.93 19.62 -19.46
N LYS A 335 9.32 19.63 -20.65
CA LYS A 335 8.24 20.58 -20.97
C LYS A 335 7.05 20.40 -20.04
N LEU A 336 6.56 19.17 -19.87
CA LEU A 336 5.41 18.90 -19.01
C LEU A 336 5.70 19.24 -17.55
N ARG A 337 6.87 18.82 -17.04
CA ARG A 337 7.36 19.14 -15.70
C ARG A 337 7.39 20.66 -15.45
N SER A 338 7.86 21.42 -16.43
CA SER A 338 7.95 22.87 -16.34
C SER A 338 6.56 23.52 -16.29
N ILE A 339 5.64 23.13 -17.18
CA ILE A 339 4.29 23.73 -17.20
C ILE A 339 3.47 23.36 -15.98
N LEU A 340 3.62 22.16 -15.41
CA LEU A 340 2.95 21.77 -14.17
C LEU A 340 3.41 22.66 -13.00
N LYS A 341 4.72 22.88 -12.85
CA LYS A 341 5.27 23.79 -11.82
C LYS A 341 4.77 25.22 -11.98
N VAL A 342 4.78 25.74 -13.21
CA VAL A 342 4.30 27.09 -13.51
C VAL A 342 2.80 27.18 -13.24
N ALA A 343 2.01 26.19 -13.64
CA ALA A 343 0.57 26.14 -13.36
C ALA A 343 0.29 26.14 -11.85
N THR A 344 0.99 25.33 -11.06
CA THR A 344 0.85 25.28 -9.60
C THR A 344 1.17 26.64 -8.97
N GLY A 345 2.27 27.27 -9.38
CA GLY A 345 2.65 28.60 -8.91
C GLY A 345 1.61 29.66 -9.26
N THR A 346 1.11 29.66 -10.50
CA THR A 346 0.07 30.60 -10.95
C THR A 346 -1.24 30.39 -10.18
N ILE A 347 -1.72 29.15 -10.03
CA ILE A 347 -2.94 28.84 -9.30
C ILE A 347 -2.83 29.22 -7.83
N THR A 348 -1.69 28.96 -7.19
CA THR A 348 -1.47 29.26 -5.78
C THR A 348 -1.42 30.76 -5.49
N SER A 349 -0.88 31.55 -6.43
CA SER A 349 -0.58 32.97 -6.20
C SER A 349 -1.55 33.96 -6.84
N LEU A 350 -2.40 33.53 -7.78
CA LEU A 350 -3.37 34.43 -8.42
C LEU A 350 -4.35 34.99 -7.39
N LYS A 351 -4.77 36.23 -7.60
CA LYS A 351 -5.74 36.91 -6.73
C LYS A 351 -7.10 36.90 -7.39
N LEU A 352 -8.11 36.41 -6.68
CA LEU A 352 -9.50 36.48 -7.08
C LEU A 352 -10.10 37.84 -6.67
N ASN A 353 -10.92 38.42 -7.53
CA ASN A 353 -11.64 39.66 -7.27
C ASN A 353 -13.14 39.37 -7.11
N ASP A 354 -13.54 39.11 -5.87
CA ASP A 354 -14.93 38.78 -5.50
C ASP A 354 -15.93 39.86 -5.96
N ASP A 355 -15.59 41.14 -5.80
CA ASP A 355 -16.45 42.24 -6.25
C ASP A 355 -16.67 42.22 -7.78
N LYS A 356 -15.63 41.93 -8.56
CA LYS A 356 -15.75 41.83 -10.02
C LYS A 356 -16.53 40.59 -10.43
N CYS A 357 -16.33 39.46 -9.76
CA CYS A 357 -17.13 38.25 -9.97
C CYS A 357 -18.63 38.53 -9.73
N LYS A 358 -18.96 39.18 -8.60
CA LYS A 358 -20.33 39.58 -8.25
C LYS A 358 -20.92 40.57 -9.24
N ASN A 359 -20.17 41.60 -9.63
CA ASN A 359 -20.61 42.59 -10.62
C ASN A 359 -20.75 42.01 -12.04
N GLY A 360 -20.15 40.84 -12.29
CA GLY A 360 -20.36 40.08 -13.52
C GLY A 360 -21.74 39.43 -13.61
N LEU A 361 -22.44 39.24 -12.48
CA LEU A 361 -23.77 38.64 -12.42
C LEU A 361 -24.82 39.67 -12.83
N SER A 362 -25.88 39.20 -13.50
CA SER A 362 -27.06 40.02 -13.79
C SER A 362 -28.34 39.23 -13.47
N PHE A 363 -29.41 39.93 -13.11
CA PHE A 363 -30.65 39.26 -12.73
C PHE A 363 -31.28 38.52 -13.91
N GLU A 364 -30.99 38.90 -15.16
CA GLU A 364 -31.46 38.21 -16.36
C GLU A 364 -31.00 36.74 -16.39
N MET A 365 -29.87 36.41 -15.75
CA MET A 365 -29.38 35.04 -15.60
C MET A 365 -30.32 34.17 -14.73
N LEU A 366 -31.17 34.79 -13.91
CA LEU A 366 -32.16 34.14 -13.05
C LEU A 366 -33.50 33.92 -13.76
N ALA A 367 -33.61 34.23 -15.06
CA ALA A 367 -34.82 33.91 -15.83
C ALA A 367 -35.13 32.40 -15.84
N THR A 368 -34.09 31.55 -15.80
CA THR A 368 -34.27 30.10 -15.65
C THR A 368 -34.82 29.74 -14.27
N ASP A 369 -34.42 30.46 -13.23
CA ASP A 369 -34.90 30.28 -11.86
C ASP A 369 -36.37 30.69 -11.72
N VAL A 370 -36.84 31.69 -12.48
CA VAL A 370 -38.27 32.01 -12.63
C VAL A 370 -39.03 30.80 -13.16
N ALA A 371 -38.50 30.12 -14.18
CA ALA A 371 -39.13 28.90 -14.71
C ALA A 371 -39.13 27.78 -13.66
N TYR A 372 -38.05 27.58 -12.91
CA TYR A 372 -37.99 26.58 -11.83
C TYR A 372 -38.95 26.88 -10.68
N TYR A 373 -39.14 28.14 -10.31
CA TYR A 373 -40.14 28.57 -9.34
C TYR A 373 -41.55 28.12 -9.77
N LEU A 374 -41.92 28.35 -11.03
CA LEU A 374 -43.22 27.93 -11.57
C LEU A 374 -43.34 26.40 -11.63
N VAL A 375 -42.27 25.69 -11.98
CA VAL A 375 -42.26 24.22 -11.96
C VAL A 375 -42.47 23.67 -10.54
N LYS A 376 -41.90 24.30 -9.50
CA LYS A 376 -42.14 23.93 -8.10
C LYS A 376 -43.62 24.10 -7.71
N LYS A 377 -44.32 25.08 -8.32
CA LYS A 377 -45.78 25.25 -8.25
C LYS A 377 -46.59 24.35 -9.20
N LYS A 378 -45.96 23.31 -9.76
CA LYS A 378 -46.58 22.31 -10.65
C LYS A 378 -46.99 22.83 -12.03
N VAL A 379 -46.46 23.97 -12.47
CA VAL A 379 -46.60 24.43 -13.87
C VAL A 379 -45.72 23.54 -14.77
N PRO A 380 -46.24 22.96 -15.87
CA PRO A 380 -45.41 22.17 -16.78
C PRO A 380 -44.24 22.97 -17.36
N PHE A 381 -43.06 22.37 -17.46
CA PHE A 381 -41.81 23.07 -17.81
C PHE A 381 -41.90 23.93 -19.09
N ARG A 382 -42.47 23.41 -20.19
CA ARG A 382 -42.63 24.19 -21.43
C ARG A 382 -43.44 25.47 -21.22
N LYS A 383 -44.49 25.40 -20.39
CA LYS A 383 -45.32 26.56 -20.03
C LYS A 383 -44.56 27.50 -19.09
N ALA A 384 -43.86 26.96 -18.08
CA ALA A 384 -43.04 27.75 -17.16
C ALA A 384 -41.92 28.53 -17.89
N HIS A 385 -41.21 27.87 -18.82
CA HIS A 385 -40.19 28.49 -19.66
C HIS A 385 -40.78 29.59 -20.55
N HIS A 386 -41.95 29.36 -21.16
CA HIS A 386 -42.63 30.38 -21.95
C HIS A 386 -43.01 31.60 -21.10
N ILE A 387 -43.55 31.38 -19.90
CA ILE A 387 -43.89 32.45 -18.93
C ILE A 387 -42.63 33.22 -18.53
N ALA A 388 -41.52 32.53 -18.22
CA ALA A 388 -40.25 33.18 -17.91
C ALA A 388 -39.74 34.05 -19.08
N GLY A 389 -39.88 33.57 -20.33
CA GLY A 389 -39.59 34.38 -21.51
C GLY A 389 -40.48 35.62 -21.64
N GLN A 390 -41.76 35.52 -21.29
CA GLN A 390 -42.67 36.68 -21.24
C GLN A 390 -42.29 37.67 -20.14
N VAL A 391 -41.81 37.20 -18.99
CA VAL A 391 -41.27 38.04 -17.90
C VAL A 391 -40.08 38.85 -18.42
N VAL A 392 -39.10 38.19 -19.07
CA VAL A 392 -37.93 38.86 -19.66
C VAL A 392 -38.37 39.90 -20.70
N ALA A 393 -39.20 39.52 -21.67
CA ALA A 393 -39.68 40.43 -22.72
C ALA A 393 -40.47 41.63 -22.15
N THR A 394 -41.25 41.42 -21.10
CA THR A 394 -42.01 42.49 -20.44
C THR A 394 -41.10 43.45 -19.67
N ALA A 395 -40.07 42.92 -18.99
CA ALA A 395 -39.07 43.73 -18.30
C ALA A 395 -38.28 44.60 -19.29
N GLU A 396 -37.82 44.02 -20.41
CA GLU A 396 -37.12 44.73 -21.49
C GLU A 396 -37.98 45.85 -22.10
N ASN A 397 -39.24 45.56 -22.43
CA ASN A 397 -40.17 46.57 -22.98
C ASN A 397 -40.41 47.73 -21.99
N LYS A 398 -40.33 47.45 -20.69
CA LYS A 398 -40.46 48.45 -19.62
C LYS A 398 -39.13 49.08 -19.22
N GLN A 399 -38.01 48.68 -19.84
CA GLN A 399 -36.65 49.09 -19.49
C GLN A 399 -36.34 48.90 -18.00
N LYS A 400 -36.79 47.78 -17.44
CA LYS A 400 -36.55 47.35 -16.06
C LYS A 400 -35.74 46.06 -16.04
N SER A 401 -35.03 45.79 -14.95
CA SER A 401 -34.53 44.43 -14.70
C SER A 401 -35.69 43.51 -14.33
N ILE A 402 -35.56 42.20 -14.58
CA ILE A 402 -36.59 41.23 -14.20
C ILE A 402 -36.85 41.21 -12.68
N ALA A 403 -35.85 41.59 -11.87
CA ALA A 403 -35.99 41.71 -10.42
C ALA A 403 -36.79 42.93 -9.95
N ASP A 404 -36.91 43.97 -10.79
CA ASP A 404 -37.64 45.21 -10.47
C ASP A 404 -39.13 45.14 -10.85
N MET A 405 -39.59 44.01 -11.39
CA MET A 405 -41.00 43.79 -11.69
C MET A 405 -41.81 43.61 -10.40
N THR A 406 -42.91 44.34 -10.26
CA THR A 406 -43.81 44.15 -9.11
C THR A 406 -44.54 42.81 -9.19
N VAL A 407 -44.99 42.28 -8.05
CA VAL A 407 -45.80 41.05 -8.02
C VAL A 407 -47.07 41.19 -8.85
N ASP A 408 -47.68 42.37 -8.90
CA ASP A 408 -48.85 42.64 -9.74
C ASP A 408 -48.51 42.62 -11.23
N GLU A 409 -47.35 43.18 -11.61
CA GLU A 409 -46.83 43.10 -12.98
C GLU A 409 -46.57 41.64 -13.38
N LEU A 410 -46.02 40.82 -12.48
CA LEU A 410 -45.80 39.39 -12.73
C LEU A 410 -47.14 38.61 -12.78
N LYS A 411 -48.10 38.90 -11.90
CA LYS A 411 -49.45 38.31 -11.91
C LYS A 411 -50.22 38.60 -13.19
N SER A 412 -49.95 39.74 -13.84
CA SER A 412 -50.52 40.05 -15.16
C SER A 412 -50.06 39.09 -16.26
N ILE A 413 -48.91 38.43 -16.09
CA ILE A 413 -48.37 37.41 -17.00
C ILE A 413 -48.87 36.02 -16.59
N SER A 414 -48.83 35.69 -15.30
CA SER A 414 -49.31 34.41 -14.76
C SER A 414 -49.81 34.54 -13.32
N GLN A 415 -51.00 34.02 -13.04
CA GLN A 415 -51.59 34.03 -11.69
C GLN A 415 -50.84 33.17 -10.66
N GLU A 416 -49.89 32.34 -11.12
CA GLU A 416 -49.09 31.45 -10.27
C GLU A 416 -47.99 32.18 -9.48
N PHE A 417 -47.68 33.45 -9.82
CA PHE A 417 -46.69 34.24 -9.09
C PHE A 417 -47.23 34.75 -7.76
N ASP A 418 -46.45 34.65 -6.69
CA ASP A 418 -46.76 35.18 -5.36
C ASP A 418 -45.61 36.03 -4.81
N SER A 419 -45.83 36.64 -3.63
CA SER A 419 -44.84 37.50 -2.98
C SER A 419 -43.52 36.79 -2.63
N ASP A 420 -43.50 35.46 -2.57
CA ASP A 420 -42.30 34.66 -2.36
C ASP A 420 -41.38 34.60 -3.59
N ILE A 421 -41.81 35.08 -4.76
CA ILE A 421 -40.94 35.25 -5.94
C ILE A 421 -39.74 36.15 -5.62
N GLY A 422 -39.86 37.10 -4.68
CA GLY A 422 -38.74 37.96 -4.27
C GLY A 422 -37.53 37.19 -3.75
N LYS A 423 -37.71 35.94 -3.29
CA LYS A 423 -36.62 35.06 -2.83
C LYS A 423 -35.69 34.61 -3.96
N ILE A 424 -36.16 34.60 -5.21
CA ILE A 424 -35.34 34.16 -6.35
C ILE A 424 -34.32 35.22 -6.77
N TRP A 425 -34.51 36.49 -6.40
CA TRP A 425 -33.60 37.60 -6.73
C TRP A 425 -32.35 37.60 -5.84
N ASN A 426 -31.74 36.43 -5.70
CA ASN A 426 -30.58 36.19 -4.87
C ASN A 426 -29.70 35.13 -5.54
N TYR A 427 -28.49 35.51 -5.93
CA TYR A 427 -27.56 34.60 -6.59
C TYR A 427 -27.13 33.43 -5.70
N GLU A 428 -27.09 33.63 -4.37
CA GLU A 428 -26.85 32.54 -3.41
C GLU A 428 -28.01 31.54 -3.44
N HIS A 429 -29.25 32.02 -3.49
CA HIS A 429 -30.41 31.14 -3.65
C HIS A 429 -30.35 30.35 -4.97
N SER A 430 -29.88 30.99 -6.05
CA SER A 430 -29.67 30.31 -7.35
C SER A 430 -28.70 29.14 -7.21
N VAL A 431 -27.46 29.39 -6.74
CA VAL A 431 -26.45 28.32 -6.65
C VAL A 431 -26.84 27.20 -5.67
N GLU A 432 -27.59 27.53 -4.61
CA GLU A 432 -28.03 26.55 -3.62
C GLU A 432 -29.15 25.60 -4.10
N GLN A 433 -29.74 25.84 -5.27
CA GLN A 433 -30.70 24.89 -5.87
C GLN A 433 -30.03 23.64 -6.42
N TYR A 434 -28.73 23.70 -6.74
CA TYR A 434 -28.00 22.64 -7.43
C TYR A 434 -27.33 21.68 -6.44
N GLN A 435 -28.14 21.04 -5.58
CA GLN A 435 -27.68 20.18 -4.47
C GLN A 435 -27.36 18.73 -4.87
N VAL A 436 -27.80 18.30 -6.06
CA VAL A 436 -27.49 16.96 -6.56
C VAL A 436 -25.98 16.80 -6.78
N THR A 437 -25.48 15.57 -6.65
CA THR A 437 -24.06 15.26 -6.84
C THR A 437 -23.52 15.84 -8.14
N GLY A 438 -22.45 16.63 -8.02
CA GLY A 438 -21.81 17.32 -9.15
C GLY A 438 -22.37 18.71 -9.43
N GLY A 439 -23.33 19.19 -8.63
CA GLY A 439 -23.86 20.55 -8.72
C GLY A 439 -22.95 21.61 -8.08
N THR A 440 -23.41 22.86 -8.15
CA THR A 440 -22.66 24.05 -7.70
C THR A 440 -23.07 24.55 -6.31
N SER A 441 -24.01 23.88 -5.62
CA SER A 441 -24.34 24.25 -4.24
C SER A 441 -23.12 24.08 -3.32
N LYS A 442 -23.11 24.79 -2.20
CA LYS A 442 -22.01 24.71 -1.23
C LYS A 442 -21.78 23.28 -0.76
N ASP A 443 -22.85 22.58 -0.42
CA ASP A 443 -22.79 21.18 0.01
C ASP A 443 -22.23 20.26 -1.08
N SER A 444 -22.67 20.41 -2.33
CA SER A 444 -22.14 19.58 -3.42
C SER A 444 -20.68 19.89 -3.75
N VAL A 445 -20.24 21.14 -3.59
CA VAL A 445 -18.83 21.53 -3.82
C VAL A 445 -17.94 21.04 -2.68
N LEU A 446 -18.40 21.13 -1.42
CA LEU A 446 -17.70 20.52 -0.27
C LEU A 446 -17.57 19.01 -0.43
N HIS A 447 -18.60 18.33 -0.95
CA HIS A 447 -18.53 16.90 -1.22
C HIS A 447 -17.51 16.57 -2.32
N GLN A 448 -17.42 17.37 -3.38
CA GLN A 448 -16.38 17.21 -4.41
C GLN A 448 -14.96 17.40 -3.83
N ILE A 449 -14.77 18.41 -2.99
CA ILE A 449 -13.51 18.64 -2.24
C ILE A 449 -13.17 17.40 -1.42
N GLN A 450 -14.14 16.87 -0.66
CA GLN A 450 -13.94 15.69 0.17
C GLN A 450 -13.47 14.48 -0.65
N ILE A 451 -14.12 14.20 -1.79
CA ILE A 451 -13.73 13.08 -2.65
C ILE A 451 -12.30 13.26 -3.19
N LEU A 452 -11.98 14.46 -3.71
CA LEU A 452 -10.65 14.72 -4.24
C LEU A 452 -9.57 14.73 -3.14
N SER A 453 -9.88 15.18 -1.93
CA SER A 453 -8.97 15.11 -0.78
C SER A 453 -8.73 13.68 -0.33
N LEU A 454 -9.75 12.81 -0.35
CA LEU A 454 -9.57 11.37 -0.10
C LEU A 454 -8.68 10.74 -1.16
N TRP A 455 -8.93 11.08 -2.44
CA TRP A 455 -8.10 10.62 -3.54
C TRP A 455 -6.63 11.11 -3.44
N ILE A 456 -6.37 12.35 -3.02
CA ILE A 456 -5.00 12.82 -2.76
C ILE A 456 -4.33 11.97 -1.69
N LYS A 457 -5.02 11.69 -0.58
CA LYS A 457 -4.47 10.82 0.48
C LYS A 457 -4.17 9.42 -0.06
N GLU A 458 -5.03 8.86 -0.89
CA GLU A 458 -4.77 7.60 -1.59
C GLU A 458 -3.54 7.71 -2.50
N GLN A 459 -3.37 8.82 -3.24
CA GLN A 459 -2.19 9.02 -4.08
C GLN A 459 -0.92 9.19 -3.24
N GLU A 460 -0.91 10.01 -2.18
CA GLU A 460 0.21 10.12 -1.24
C GLU A 460 0.60 8.75 -0.67
N ASN A 461 -0.40 7.91 -0.40
CA ASN A 461 -0.20 6.54 0.05
C ASN A 461 0.32 5.59 -1.05
N MET A 462 -0.14 5.75 -2.30
CA MET A 462 0.36 5.01 -3.47
C MET A 462 1.80 5.43 -3.87
N TYR A 463 2.16 6.70 -3.75
CA TYR A 463 3.46 7.26 -4.13
C TYR A 463 4.53 7.15 -3.04
N VAL A 464 4.14 6.74 -1.83
CA VAL A 464 5.06 6.18 -0.82
C VAL A 464 5.51 4.75 -1.17
N THR A 465 5.15 4.24 -2.35
CA THR A 465 5.83 3.09 -2.98
C THR A 465 6.50 3.53 -4.30
N PRO A 466 7.84 3.51 -4.40
CA PRO A 466 8.70 2.44 -3.90
C PRO A 466 9.39 2.82 -2.58
N PHE A 467 9.42 1.85 -1.67
CA PHE A 467 10.03 1.95 -0.35
C PHE A 467 9.34 2.97 0.56
N GLY A 468 8.42 2.46 1.38
CA GLY A 468 7.98 3.17 2.59
C GLY A 468 9.19 3.69 3.34
N THR A 469 9.08 4.83 4.02
CA THR A 469 10.19 5.51 4.70
C THR A 469 11.11 4.52 5.42
N LYS A 470 12.12 4.03 4.70
CA LYS A 470 13.35 3.59 5.31
C LYS A 470 13.83 4.83 6.03
N MET A 471 14.15 4.67 7.31
CA MET A 471 15.07 5.61 7.92
C MET A 471 16.27 5.71 6.96
N ASN A 472 16.48 6.88 6.35
CA ASN A 472 17.60 7.07 5.44
C ASN A 472 18.86 6.93 6.31
N GLY A 473 19.61 5.84 6.11
CA GLY A 473 20.78 5.49 6.91
C GLY A 473 20.50 4.53 8.07
N ASN A 474 21.57 4.16 8.78
CA ASN A 474 21.49 3.28 9.93
C ASN A 474 20.73 3.96 11.09
N ALA A 475 20.11 3.15 11.96
CA ALA A 475 19.37 3.62 13.12
C ALA A 475 19.93 3.03 14.41
N LEU A 476 19.84 3.78 15.51
CA LEU A 476 20.27 3.35 16.84
C LEU A 476 19.11 3.51 17.82
N PHE A 477 18.59 2.39 18.32
CA PHE A 477 17.54 2.36 19.35
C PHE A 477 18.19 2.21 20.72
N ILE A 478 17.95 3.13 21.64
CA ILE A 478 18.60 3.18 22.96
C ILE A 478 17.56 2.97 24.05
N SER A 479 17.88 2.10 25.01
CA SER A 479 17.05 1.87 26.20
C SER A 479 17.91 1.37 27.36
N HIS A 480 17.47 1.66 28.58
CA HIS A 480 18.03 1.08 29.79
C HIS A 480 17.60 -0.39 30.01
N ASN A 481 16.54 -0.82 29.33
CA ASN A 481 15.85 -2.09 29.54
C ASN A 481 15.63 -2.85 28.22
N ILE A 482 16.72 -3.24 27.54
CA ILE A 482 16.66 -4.09 26.33
C ILE A 482 16.70 -5.57 26.75
N ILE A 483 15.72 -6.37 26.34
CA ILE A 483 15.69 -7.81 26.62
C ILE A 483 16.46 -8.59 25.55
N VAL A 484 17.56 -9.23 25.95
CA VAL A 484 18.37 -10.14 25.12
C VAL A 484 18.68 -11.40 25.93
N GLU A 485 18.40 -12.58 25.35
CA GLU A 485 18.67 -13.90 25.99
C GLU A 485 18.24 -13.97 27.47
N ASN A 486 17.03 -13.46 27.77
CA ASN A 486 16.44 -13.42 29.12
C ASN A 486 17.19 -12.56 30.14
N LYS A 487 17.88 -11.51 29.69
CA LYS A 487 18.53 -10.51 30.55
C LYS A 487 18.20 -9.11 30.06
N PHE A 488 18.22 -8.15 30.99
CA PHE A 488 18.20 -6.73 30.65
C PHE A 488 19.60 -6.25 30.31
N ILE A 489 19.69 -5.50 29.21
CA ILE A 489 20.89 -4.79 28.77
C ILE A 489 20.56 -3.30 28.73
N ASN A 490 21.42 -2.50 29.35
CA ASN A 490 21.45 -1.05 29.18
C ASN A 490 22.42 -0.73 28.03
N GLY A 491 21.91 -0.13 26.96
CA GLY A 491 22.69 0.18 25.77
C GLY A 491 21.82 0.48 24.56
N GLY A 492 22.18 -0.07 23.40
CA GLY A 492 21.46 0.21 22.16
C GLY A 492 21.48 -0.91 21.12
N ILE A 493 20.55 -0.85 20.17
CA ILE A 493 20.42 -1.77 19.04
C ILE A 493 20.76 -0.98 17.78
N LEU A 494 21.89 -1.31 17.16
CA LEU A 494 22.29 -0.71 15.88
C LEU A 494 21.67 -1.49 14.72
N VAL A 495 20.92 -0.80 13.88
CA VAL A 495 20.15 -1.35 12.77
C VAL A 495 20.62 -0.74 11.46
N ASN A 496 20.80 -1.56 10.43
CA ASN A 496 21.19 -1.04 9.11
C ASN A 496 19.99 -0.56 8.28
N ASP A 497 20.28 0.12 7.18
CA ASP A 497 19.32 0.56 6.16
C ASP A 497 18.55 -0.59 5.47
N LYS A 498 18.97 -1.85 5.66
CA LYS A 498 18.26 -3.06 5.19
C LYS A 498 17.29 -3.62 6.23
N GLY A 499 17.20 -3.01 7.42
CA GLY A 499 16.30 -3.44 8.49
C GLY A 499 16.81 -4.63 9.30
N LYS A 500 18.13 -4.89 9.27
CA LYS A 500 18.78 -5.94 10.04
C LYS A 500 19.51 -5.36 11.25
N ILE A 501 19.48 -6.08 12.36
CA ILE A 501 20.29 -5.79 13.54
C ILE A 501 21.76 -6.04 13.19
N ILE A 502 22.59 -5.01 13.24
CA ILE A 502 24.04 -5.12 13.08
C ILE A 502 24.65 -5.66 14.38
N LYS A 503 24.31 -5.02 15.50
CA LYS A 503 24.91 -5.31 16.80
C LYS A 503 24.02 -4.81 17.94
N VAL A 504 24.01 -5.54 19.05
CA VAL A 504 23.55 -5.06 20.36
C VAL A 504 24.75 -4.48 21.08
N LEU A 505 24.67 -3.21 21.46
CA LEU A 505 25.74 -2.41 22.03
C LEU A 505 25.58 -2.32 23.55
N SER A 506 26.71 -2.36 24.26
CA SER A 506 26.76 -1.99 25.68
C SER A 506 26.52 -0.48 25.85
N LYS A 507 26.23 -0.03 27.08
CA LYS A 507 26.12 1.41 27.39
C LYS A 507 27.34 2.21 26.89
N THR A 508 28.55 1.73 27.17
CA THR A 508 29.80 2.40 26.77
C THR A 508 29.95 2.47 25.24
N ASP A 509 29.65 1.39 24.54
CA ASP A 509 29.72 1.36 23.06
C ASP A 509 28.64 2.25 22.45
N THR A 510 27.46 2.30 23.06
CA THR A 510 26.34 3.14 22.63
C THR A 510 26.72 4.61 22.68
N GLU A 511 27.31 5.08 23.78
CA GLU A 511 27.79 6.47 23.91
C GLU A 511 28.86 6.82 22.86
N THR A 512 29.69 5.85 22.47
CA THR A 512 30.70 6.03 21.43
C THR A 512 30.04 6.23 20.06
N VAL A 513 29.04 5.42 19.75
CA VAL A 513 28.34 5.40 18.44
C VAL A 513 27.29 6.52 18.33
N LYS A 514 26.69 6.97 19.44
CA LYS A 514 25.63 8.01 19.49
C LYS A 514 26.09 9.38 18.95
N ASN A 515 27.40 9.62 18.85
CA ASN A 515 27.95 10.87 18.31
C ASN A 515 28.00 10.93 16.78
N ASP A 516 27.69 9.85 16.08
CA ASP A 516 27.61 9.83 14.62
C ASP A 516 26.35 10.57 14.13
N LYS A 517 26.56 11.69 13.42
CA LYS A 517 25.51 12.56 12.88
C LYS A 517 24.69 11.90 11.77
N HIS A 518 25.13 10.77 11.24
CA HIS A 518 24.44 10.02 10.18
C HIS A 518 23.52 8.91 10.74
N LEU A 519 23.42 8.75 12.06
CA LEU A 519 22.53 7.80 12.71
C LEU A 519 21.20 8.42 13.11
N ASN A 520 20.11 7.73 12.78
CA ASN A 520 18.79 8.04 13.31
C ASN A 520 18.67 7.46 14.73
N ILE A 521 18.73 8.31 15.75
CA ILE A 521 18.75 7.89 17.15
C ILE A 521 17.33 7.94 17.74
N ILE A 522 16.91 6.82 18.31
CA ILE A 522 15.61 6.65 18.97
C ILE A 522 15.90 6.23 20.41
N ASP A 523 15.92 7.20 21.32
CA ASP A 523 16.15 6.97 22.75
C ASP A 523 14.81 6.89 23.46
N VAL A 524 14.54 5.74 24.10
CA VAL A 524 13.26 5.47 24.78
C VAL A 524 13.41 5.39 26.30
N GLY A 525 14.58 5.76 26.83
CA GLY A 525 14.86 5.86 28.27
C GLY A 525 14.59 4.56 29.02
N GLU A 526 13.69 4.62 30.00
CA GLU A 526 13.33 3.49 30.87
C GLU A 526 12.35 2.48 30.24
N ASN A 527 11.81 2.77 29.05
CA ASN A 527 10.86 1.85 28.42
C ASN A 527 11.56 0.58 27.93
N VAL A 528 10.84 -0.55 27.97
CA VAL A 528 11.39 -1.86 27.60
C VAL A 528 11.43 -2.00 26.09
N ILE A 529 12.54 -2.48 25.55
CA ILE A 529 12.63 -3.00 24.19
C ILE A 529 12.74 -4.52 24.29
N MET A 530 11.83 -5.25 23.64
CA MET A 530 11.87 -6.72 23.58
C MET A 530 11.58 -7.21 22.16
N PRO A 531 11.97 -8.45 21.80
CA PRO A 531 11.65 -9.02 20.49
C PRO A 531 10.16 -8.89 20.17
N GLY A 532 9.85 -8.61 18.91
CA GLY A 532 8.47 -8.40 18.46
C GLY A 532 7.65 -9.68 18.61
N ILE A 533 6.36 -9.52 18.95
CA ILE A 533 5.46 -10.67 19.09
C ILE A 533 5.19 -11.26 17.70
N ILE A 534 5.20 -12.59 17.64
CA ILE A 534 4.77 -13.34 16.46
C ILE A 534 3.51 -14.10 16.87
N ASP A 535 2.37 -13.72 16.30
CA ASP A 535 1.10 -14.40 16.57
C ASP A 535 0.83 -15.44 15.48
N THR A 536 0.84 -16.72 15.85
CA THR A 536 0.68 -17.83 14.91
C THR A 536 -0.78 -18.19 14.62
N HIS A 537 -1.74 -17.50 15.23
CA HIS A 537 -3.16 -17.83 15.12
C HIS A 537 -4.04 -16.59 14.94
N VAL A 538 -4.10 -16.12 13.70
CA VAL A 538 -4.90 -14.94 13.33
C VAL A 538 -5.79 -15.29 12.14
N HIS A 539 -7.11 -15.11 12.28
CA HIS A 539 -8.06 -15.30 11.19
C HIS A 539 -8.22 -13.99 10.43
N VAL A 540 -7.60 -13.87 9.25
CA VAL A 540 -7.86 -12.76 8.32
C VAL A 540 -8.82 -13.24 7.23
N ASN A 541 -10.02 -12.67 7.21
CA ASN A 541 -11.15 -13.19 6.43
C ASN A 541 -11.19 -12.63 5.00
N GLU A 542 -10.04 -12.21 4.47
CA GLU A 542 -9.86 -11.68 3.12
C GLU A 542 -9.06 -12.68 2.29
N PRO A 543 -9.40 -12.96 1.02
CA PRO A 543 -10.52 -12.42 0.23
C PRO A 543 -11.91 -12.89 0.70
N GLY A 544 -12.97 -12.22 0.21
CA GLY A 544 -14.34 -12.74 0.26
C GLY A 544 -15.18 -12.41 1.50
N ARG A 545 -14.61 -12.34 2.71
CA ARG A 545 -15.32 -11.96 3.95
C ARG A 545 -14.65 -10.79 4.69
N THR A 546 -14.23 -9.77 3.93
CA THR A 546 -13.55 -8.56 4.45
C THR A 546 -14.39 -7.78 5.48
N ASP A 547 -15.71 -7.97 5.53
CA ASP A 547 -16.57 -7.39 6.56
C ASP A 547 -16.39 -7.98 7.95
N TRP A 548 -15.83 -9.19 8.05
CA TRP A 548 -15.44 -9.78 9.32
C TRP A 548 -14.10 -9.18 9.79
N GLU A 549 -13.06 -9.32 8.97
CA GLU A 549 -11.74 -8.71 9.21
C GLU A 549 -10.88 -8.82 7.94
N GLY A 550 -10.27 -7.71 7.51
CA GLY A 550 -9.34 -7.69 6.36
C GLY A 550 -7.88 -7.56 6.79
N PHE A 551 -6.95 -7.68 5.83
CA PHE A 551 -5.51 -7.58 6.13
C PHE A 551 -5.14 -6.23 6.73
N GLU A 552 -5.75 -5.13 6.25
CA GLU A 552 -5.50 -3.78 6.74
C GLU A 552 -5.79 -3.67 8.25
N THR A 553 -7.01 -4.01 8.67
CA THR A 553 -7.46 -3.82 10.05
C THR A 553 -6.82 -4.83 11.00
N ALA A 554 -6.62 -6.09 10.56
CA ALA A 554 -5.94 -7.12 11.35
C ALA A 554 -4.48 -6.72 11.62
N THR A 555 -3.74 -6.30 10.60
CA THR A 555 -2.33 -5.95 10.76
C THR A 555 -2.11 -4.61 11.45
N LYS A 556 -3.05 -3.65 11.36
CA LYS A 556 -3.07 -2.46 12.23
C LYS A 556 -3.29 -2.83 13.70
N ALA A 557 -4.20 -3.77 13.98
CA ALA A 557 -4.41 -4.30 15.32
C ALA A 557 -3.18 -5.03 15.86
N ALA A 558 -2.53 -5.84 15.02
CA ALA A 558 -1.26 -6.47 15.33
C ALA A 558 -0.20 -5.43 15.72
N ALA A 559 0.00 -4.40 14.88
CA ALA A 559 0.97 -3.34 15.14
C ALA A 559 0.68 -2.62 16.46
N ALA A 560 -0.58 -2.29 16.75
CA ALA A 560 -0.98 -1.65 18.01
C ALA A 560 -0.75 -2.55 19.24
N GLY A 561 -0.72 -3.88 19.06
CA GLY A 561 -0.48 -4.86 20.12
C GLY A 561 0.99 -5.26 20.32
N GLY A 562 1.93 -4.66 19.60
CA GLY A 562 3.35 -5.06 19.68
C GLY A 562 3.70 -6.29 18.85
N VAL A 563 2.78 -6.73 17.98
CA VAL A 563 2.97 -7.86 17.08
C VAL A 563 3.66 -7.38 15.82
N THR A 564 4.79 -8.00 15.48
CA THR A 564 5.59 -7.67 14.29
C THR A 564 5.37 -8.66 13.16
N THR A 565 4.77 -9.82 13.45
CA THR A 565 4.42 -10.83 12.46
C THR A 565 3.14 -11.54 12.87
N ILE A 566 2.20 -11.68 11.95
CA ILE A 566 1.05 -12.59 12.10
C ILE A 566 1.20 -13.78 11.16
N VAL A 567 0.58 -14.90 11.53
CA VAL A 567 0.40 -16.05 10.64
C VAL A 567 -1.08 -16.25 10.42
N ASP A 568 -1.50 -15.97 9.20
CA ASP A 568 -2.88 -16.00 8.78
C ASP A 568 -3.39 -17.44 8.64
N MET A 569 -4.57 -17.70 9.21
CA MET A 569 -5.24 -19.00 9.19
C MET A 569 -5.89 -19.27 7.83
N PRO A 570 -5.95 -20.54 7.38
CA PRO A 570 -6.29 -20.88 5.99
C PRO A 570 -7.79 -20.85 5.67
N LEU A 571 -8.64 -20.51 6.63
CA LEU A 571 -10.09 -20.59 6.55
C LEU A 571 -10.75 -19.23 6.74
N ASN A 572 -12.08 -19.21 6.69
CA ASN A 572 -12.97 -18.05 6.77
C ASN A 572 -12.86 -17.03 5.61
N SER A 573 -11.74 -16.97 4.89
CA SER A 573 -11.69 -16.32 3.58
C SER A 573 -12.34 -17.17 2.50
N ILE A 574 -12.84 -16.51 1.46
CA ILE A 574 -13.42 -17.13 0.29
C ILE A 574 -12.64 -16.65 -0.96
N PRO A 575 -11.88 -17.55 -1.62
CA PRO A 575 -11.68 -18.95 -1.25
C PRO A 575 -10.73 -19.13 -0.05
N PRO A 576 -10.80 -20.29 0.65
CA PRO A 576 -9.85 -20.65 1.71
C PRO A 576 -8.52 -21.12 1.12
N THR A 577 -7.42 -21.03 1.87
CA THR A 577 -6.04 -21.35 1.45
C THR A 577 -5.79 -22.86 1.38
N THR A 578 -6.57 -23.59 0.59
CA THR A 578 -6.55 -25.07 0.46
C THR A 578 -5.98 -25.56 -0.87
N THR A 579 -5.75 -24.68 -1.84
CA THR A 579 -5.12 -24.97 -3.14
C THR A 579 -4.09 -23.91 -3.49
N LEU A 580 -3.16 -24.21 -4.40
CA LEU A 580 -2.19 -23.24 -4.88
C LEU A 580 -2.84 -22.00 -5.51
N SER A 581 -3.97 -22.18 -6.20
CA SER A 581 -4.71 -21.06 -6.80
C SER A 581 -5.26 -20.14 -5.72
N ASN A 582 -5.92 -20.71 -4.69
CA ASN A 582 -6.50 -19.95 -3.60
C ASN A 582 -5.42 -19.20 -2.81
N PHE A 583 -4.27 -19.84 -2.60
CA PHE A 583 -3.13 -19.20 -1.94
C PHE A 583 -2.61 -17.99 -2.74
N ARG A 584 -2.54 -18.08 -4.08
CA ARG A 584 -2.17 -16.93 -4.91
C ARG A 584 -3.17 -15.79 -4.81
N GLU A 585 -4.46 -16.07 -4.68
CA GLU A 585 -5.48 -15.04 -4.44
C GLU A 585 -5.33 -14.38 -3.07
N LYS A 586 -5.09 -15.18 -2.03
CA LYS A 586 -4.77 -14.72 -0.67
C LYS A 586 -3.57 -13.78 -0.64
N LEU A 587 -2.49 -14.13 -1.35
CA LEU A 587 -1.29 -13.31 -1.48
C LEU A 587 -1.58 -11.97 -2.19
N ARG A 588 -2.45 -11.95 -3.22
CA ARG A 588 -2.85 -10.71 -3.89
C ARG A 588 -3.64 -9.80 -2.95
N ALA A 589 -4.56 -10.35 -2.17
CA ALA A 589 -5.33 -9.60 -1.17
C ALA A 589 -4.43 -8.97 -0.08
N ALA A 590 -3.40 -9.69 0.36
CA ALA A 590 -2.53 -9.24 1.43
C ALA A 590 -1.47 -8.20 1.01
N ARG A 591 -1.01 -8.26 -0.25
CA ARG A 591 0.21 -7.55 -0.73
C ARG A 591 0.24 -6.06 -0.41
N ASP A 592 -0.90 -5.38 -0.57
CA ASP A 592 -1.00 -3.93 -0.44
C ASP A 592 -1.74 -3.51 0.85
N ASN A 593 -1.97 -4.43 1.78
CA ASN A 593 -2.79 -4.20 2.97
C ASN A 593 -2.09 -4.59 4.30
N ALA A 594 -0.84 -5.08 4.26
CA ALA A 594 -0.12 -5.54 5.45
C ALA A 594 0.70 -4.45 6.15
N TYR A 595 0.41 -4.14 7.41
CA TYR A 595 1.17 -3.19 8.25
C TYR A 595 2.27 -3.84 9.09
N VAL A 596 2.17 -5.14 9.33
CA VAL A 596 3.18 -6.01 9.96
C VAL A 596 3.44 -7.19 9.03
N ASP A 597 4.44 -8.01 9.30
CA ASP A 597 4.72 -9.15 8.44
C ASP A 597 3.62 -10.21 8.52
N VAL A 598 3.38 -10.87 7.39
CA VAL A 598 2.31 -11.87 7.26
C VAL A 598 2.88 -13.14 6.68
N ALA A 599 2.82 -14.22 7.45
CA ALA A 599 3.02 -15.57 6.95
C ALA A 599 1.66 -16.29 6.82
N PHE A 600 1.62 -17.45 6.16
CA PHE A 600 0.36 -18.11 5.81
C PHE A 600 0.39 -19.59 6.14
N TRP A 601 -0.68 -20.05 6.79
CA TRP A 601 -1.03 -21.46 6.88
C TRP A 601 -1.71 -21.91 5.58
N GLY A 602 -1.42 -23.15 5.16
CA GLY A 602 -2.26 -23.90 4.23
C GLY A 602 -3.35 -24.69 4.96
N GLY A 603 -4.42 -25.06 4.28
CA GLY A 603 -5.49 -25.90 4.81
C GLY A 603 -5.34 -27.37 4.40
N VAL A 604 -5.62 -28.30 5.32
CA VAL A 604 -5.96 -29.69 4.95
C VAL A 604 -7.45 -29.87 5.13
N ILE A 605 -8.11 -30.30 4.06
CA ILE A 605 -9.53 -30.65 4.01
C ILE A 605 -9.67 -31.99 3.26
N PRO A 606 -10.80 -32.71 3.40
CA PRO A 606 -11.05 -33.89 2.58
C PRO A 606 -10.88 -33.61 1.08
N GLY A 607 -10.06 -34.41 0.40
CA GLY A 607 -9.88 -34.39 -1.06
C GLY A 607 -8.89 -33.36 -1.62
N ASN A 608 -8.11 -32.66 -0.78
CA ASN A 608 -7.09 -31.71 -1.26
C ASN A 608 -5.64 -32.21 -1.15
N GLU A 609 -5.43 -33.51 -0.97
CA GLU A 609 -4.11 -34.14 -0.82
C GLU A 609 -3.10 -33.76 -1.93
N ASP A 610 -3.56 -33.67 -3.18
CA ASP A 610 -2.72 -33.35 -4.34
C ASP A 610 -2.19 -31.90 -4.33
N GLU A 611 -2.77 -31.01 -3.52
CA GLU A 611 -2.38 -29.61 -3.40
C GLU A 611 -1.36 -29.36 -2.28
N LEU A 612 -1.19 -30.31 -1.35
CA LEU A 612 -0.37 -30.10 -0.15
C LEU A 612 1.09 -29.81 -0.52
N LEU A 613 1.70 -30.61 -1.40
CA LEU A 613 3.08 -30.35 -1.84
C LEU A 613 3.20 -29.07 -2.67
N ASN A 614 2.17 -28.70 -3.44
CA ASN A 614 2.15 -27.44 -4.19
C ASN A 614 2.17 -26.23 -3.24
N LEU A 615 1.41 -26.29 -2.14
CA LEU A 615 1.37 -25.27 -1.11
C LEU A 615 2.69 -25.18 -0.35
N VAL A 616 3.32 -26.32 -0.02
CA VAL A 616 4.68 -26.35 0.57
C VAL A 616 5.67 -25.63 -0.35
N ASN A 617 5.67 -25.97 -1.64
CA ASN A 617 6.56 -25.37 -2.63
C ASN A 617 6.28 -23.88 -2.86
N ALA A 618 5.04 -23.44 -2.65
CA ALA A 618 4.67 -22.02 -2.70
C ALA A 618 5.03 -21.24 -1.42
N GLY A 619 5.44 -21.93 -0.36
CA GLY A 619 6.02 -21.32 0.83
C GLY A 619 5.04 -21.06 1.98
N VAL A 620 3.94 -21.83 2.11
CA VAL A 620 3.17 -21.84 3.38
C VAL A 620 4.06 -22.30 4.53
N VAL A 621 3.85 -21.78 5.75
CA VAL A 621 4.69 -22.14 6.92
C VAL A 621 4.31 -23.49 7.52
N GLY A 622 3.09 -23.93 7.25
CA GLY A 622 2.63 -25.28 7.44
C GLY A 622 1.16 -25.41 7.14
N PHE A 623 0.51 -26.41 7.74
CA PHE A 623 -0.91 -26.66 7.52
C PHE A 623 -1.73 -26.61 8.79
N LYS A 624 -3.02 -26.33 8.64
CA LYS A 624 -4.02 -26.38 9.69
C LYS A 624 -5.24 -27.16 9.21
N CYS A 625 -5.84 -27.95 10.11
CA CYS A 625 -7.07 -28.69 9.84
C CYS A 625 -8.01 -28.67 11.05
N PHE A 626 -9.27 -29.07 10.81
CA PHE A 626 -10.32 -29.16 11.81
C PHE A 626 -10.81 -30.61 11.96
N MET A 627 -10.89 -31.13 13.18
CA MET A 627 -11.38 -32.50 13.45
C MET A 627 -12.87 -32.56 13.82
N CYS A 628 -13.52 -31.39 13.87
CA CYS A 628 -14.96 -31.19 14.03
C CYS A 628 -15.42 -30.09 13.08
N GLU A 629 -16.73 -29.88 12.94
CA GLU A 629 -17.30 -28.80 12.13
C GLU A 629 -16.63 -27.44 12.41
N SER A 630 -16.10 -26.80 11.36
CA SER A 630 -15.38 -25.52 11.45
C SER A 630 -16.30 -24.31 11.54
N GLY A 631 -17.59 -24.51 11.24
CA GLY A 631 -18.60 -23.45 11.16
C GLY A 631 -18.73 -22.82 9.77
N VAL A 632 -17.90 -23.21 8.80
CA VAL A 632 -17.98 -22.77 7.39
C VAL A 632 -17.92 -23.95 6.43
N GLU A 633 -18.78 -23.96 5.42
CA GLU A 633 -18.91 -25.10 4.48
C GLU A 633 -17.67 -25.28 3.59
N GLU A 634 -16.98 -24.20 3.25
CA GLU A 634 -15.80 -24.25 2.39
C GLU A 634 -14.53 -24.79 3.07
N PHE A 635 -14.56 -25.04 4.38
CA PHE A 635 -13.46 -25.64 5.14
C PHE A 635 -13.95 -26.84 5.97
N PRO A 636 -14.33 -27.95 5.33
CA PRO A 636 -14.89 -29.12 6.01
C PRO A 636 -13.87 -29.82 6.91
N CYS A 637 -14.37 -30.49 7.95
CA CYS A 637 -13.53 -31.22 8.90
C CYS A 637 -12.92 -32.49 8.30
N VAL A 638 -11.74 -32.86 8.78
CA VAL A 638 -10.99 -34.05 8.35
C VAL A 638 -11.32 -35.26 9.21
N SER A 639 -11.41 -36.43 8.58
CA SER A 639 -11.46 -37.72 9.28
C SER A 639 -10.06 -38.18 9.69
N LYS A 640 -9.96 -39.25 10.50
CA LYS A 640 -8.68 -39.90 10.81
C LYS A 640 -7.94 -40.33 9.53
N ASP A 641 -8.67 -40.82 8.52
CA ASP A 641 -8.08 -41.29 7.26
C ASP A 641 -7.54 -40.13 6.41
N ASP A 642 -8.19 -38.97 6.43
CA ASP A 642 -7.69 -37.75 5.77
C ASP A 642 -6.39 -37.27 6.42
N ILE A 643 -6.33 -37.28 7.75
CA ILE A 643 -5.12 -36.92 8.50
C ILE A 643 -3.99 -37.91 8.20
N ASP A 644 -4.27 -39.21 8.19
CA ASP A 644 -3.28 -40.26 7.88
C ASP A 644 -2.68 -40.06 6.47
N ARG A 645 -3.51 -39.78 5.46
CA ARG A 645 -3.07 -39.45 4.09
C ARG A 645 -2.23 -38.17 4.04
N ALA A 646 -2.70 -37.09 4.66
CA ALA A 646 -1.99 -35.81 4.66
C ALA A 646 -0.63 -35.92 5.35
N MET A 647 -0.56 -36.63 6.48
CA MET A 647 0.70 -36.93 7.15
C MET A 647 1.61 -37.80 6.27
N GLN A 648 1.09 -38.84 5.61
CA GLN A 648 1.92 -39.65 4.71
C GLN A 648 2.58 -38.81 3.59
N ILE A 649 1.88 -37.81 3.05
CA ILE A 649 2.40 -36.91 2.01
C ILE A 649 3.44 -35.94 2.57
N LEU A 650 3.18 -35.39 3.76
CA LEU A 650 4.02 -34.37 4.39
C LEU A 650 5.21 -34.93 5.17
N GLU A 651 5.32 -36.26 5.38
CA GLU A 651 6.37 -36.89 6.21
C GLU A 651 7.79 -36.51 5.77
N LYS A 652 7.99 -36.28 4.47
CA LYS A 652 9.30 -35.93 3.90
C LYS A 652 9.56 -34.43 3.85
N THR A 653 8.63 -33.60 4.31
CA THR A 653 8.79 -32.15 4.36
C THR A 653 9.16 -31.71 5.78
N LYS A 654 9.62 -30.46 5.94
CA LYS A 654 9.85 -29.86 7.26
C LYS A 654 8.61 -29.16 7.82
N THR A 655 7.43 -29.60 7.37
CA THR A 655 6.17 -28.91 7.62
C THR A 655 5.61 -29.23 9.00
N VAL A 656 4.91 -28.28 9.60
CA VAL A 656 4.05 -28.51 10.78
C VAL A 656 2.60 -28.70 10.35
N LEU A 657 1.91 -29.64 11.00
CA LEU A 657 0.46 -29.81 10.87
C LEU A 657 -0.22 -29.44 12.19
N ALA A 658 -1.04 -28.40 12.14
CA ALA A 658 -1.78 -27.84 13.26
C ALA A 658 -3.23 -28.34 13.28
N PHE A 659 -3.77 -28.59 14.47
CA PHE A 659 -5.05 -29.27 14.65
C PHE A 659 -6.01 -28.46 15.51
N HIS A 660 -7.23 -28.24 15.00
CA HIS A 660 -8.36 -27.94 15.88
C HIS A 660 -8.77 -29.28 16.49
N ALA A 661 -8.23 -29.58 17.66
CA ALA A 661 -8.34 -30.89 18.26
C ALA A 661 -9.66 -30.99 19.05
N GLU A 662 -10.80 -31.05 18.37
CA GLU A 662 -12.09 -31.43 18.94
C GLU A 662 -12.71 -32.51 18.02
N ILE A 663 -13.34 -33.55 18.57
CA ILE A 663 -14.16 -34.50 17.81
C ILE A 663 -15.63 -34.26 18.17
N ASP A 664 -16.50 -34.21 17.18
CA ASP A 664 -17.95 -34.04 17.38
C ASP A 664 -18.54 -35.10 18.34
N ASN A 665 -19.54 -34.66 19.10
CA ASN A 665 -20.24 -35.51 20.07
C ASN A 665 -21.76 -35.32 19.95
N ASP A 666 -22.53 -36.27 20.50
CA ASP A 666 -23.99 -36.26 20.39
C ASP A 666 -24.71 -35.44 21.50
N ILE A 667 -23.98 -34.69 22.33
CA ILE A 667 -24.57 -33.93 23.44
C ILE A 667 -25.31 -32.71 22.90
N LYS A 668 -26.65 -32.78 22.96
CA LYS A 668 -27.57 -31.69 22.61
C LYS A 668 -28.37 -31.29 23.85
N PRO A 669 -27.85 -30.38 24.69
CA PRO A 669 -28.57 -29.94 25.89
C PRO A 669 -29.83 -29.18 25.50
N ASN A 670 -30.93 -29.44 26.21
CA ASN A 670 -32.24 -28.80 25.98
C ASN A 670 -32.54 -27.70 27.02
N ASP A 671 -31.47 -27.10 27.55
CA ASP A 671 -31.52 -26.09 28.61
C ASP A 671 -31.58 -24.68 28.01
N ASN A 672 -31.60 -23.65 28.86
CA ASN A 672 -31.65 -22.26 28.45
C ASN A 672 -30.51 -21.91 27.45
N PRO A 673 -30.80 -21.58 26.18
CA PRO A 673 -29.78 -21.28 25.17
C PRO A 673 -29.03 -19.96 25.44
N GLN A 674 -29.55 -19.14 26.34
CA GLN A 674 -28.90 -17.89 26.77
C GLN A 674 -27.88 -18.09 27.90
N SER A 675 -27.74 -19.31 28.44
CA SER A 675 -26.76 -19.59 29.48
C SER A 675 -25.44 -20.11 28.91
N PHE A 676 -24.33 -19.54 29.36
CA PHE A 676 -23.00 -20.00 28.96
C PHE A 676 -22.76 -21.46 29.39
N LYS A 677 -23.33 -21.90 30.52
CA LYS A 677 -23.23 -23.29 31.00
C LYS A 677 -23.89 -24.30 30.04
N THR A 678 -24.98 -23.90 29.38
CA THR A 678 -25.64 -24.73 28.36
C THR A 678 -24.69 -24.96 27.19
N PHE A 679 -24.05 -23.90 26.70
CA PHE A 679 -23.05 -23.97 25.64
C PHE A 679 -21.80 -24.77 26.05
N LEU A 680 -21.27 -24.54 27.25
CA LEU A 680 -20.11 -25.28 27.77
C LEU A 680 -20.32 -26.80 27.76
N ARG A 681 -21.54 -27.27 28.07
CA ARG A 681 -21.89 -28.69 28.06
C ARG A 681 -21.92 -29.33 26.67
N THR A 682 -22.07 -28.55 25.60
CA THR A 682 -22.04 -29.11 24.23
C THR A 682 -20.61 -29.47 23.82
N ARG A 683 -19.61 -28.95 24.55
CA ARG A 683 -18.18 -29.13 24.30
C ARG A 683 -17.43 -29.64 25.53
N PRO A 684 -17.71 -30.88 26.00
CA PRO A 684 -17.03 -31.46 27.14
C PRO A 684 -15.53 -31.62 26.88
N PRO A 685 -14.68 -31.63 27.92
CA PRO A 685 -13.23 -31.83 27.78
C PRO A 685 -12.84 -33.10 26.99
N SER A 686 -13.70 -34.13 26.99
CA SER A 686 -13.46 -35.37 26.25
C SER A 686 -13.30 -35.18 24.74
N MET A 687 -13.95 -34.17 24.13
CA MET A 687 -13.76 -33.88 22.71
C MET A 687 -12.30 -33.55 22.38
N GLU A 688 -11.65 -32.75 23.24
CA GLU A 688 -10.24 -32.39 23.07
C GLU A 688 -9.34 -33.58 23.40
N VAL A 689 -9.60 -34.27 24.51
CA VAL A 689 -8.80 -35.42 24.95
C VAL A 689 -8.79 -36.54 23.90
N ASP A 690 -9.94 -36.87 23.31
CA ASP A 690 -10.04 -37.96 22.35
C ASP A 690 -9.44 -37.58 20.97
N ALA A 691 -9.58 -36.33 20.53
CA ALA A 691 -8.87 -35.80 19.36
C ALA A 691 -7.34 -35.92 19.52
N ILE A 692 -6.82 -35.48 20.68
CA ILE A 692 -5.38 -35.46 20.95
C ILE A 692 -4.80 -36.88 21.00
N LYS A 693 -5.55 -37.89 21.47
CA LYS A 693 -5.12 -39.30 21.40
C LYS A 693 -4.87 -39.75 19.97
N ILE A 694 -5.78 -39.42 19.04
CA ILE A 694 -5.63 -39.75 17.61
C ILE A 694 -4.42 -39.03 17.02
N ILE A 695 -4.26 -37.73 17.32
CA ILE A 695 -3.13 -36.95 16.84
C ILE A 695 -1.81 -37.59 17.31
N ILE A 696 -1.68 -37.90 18.60
CA ILE A 696 -0.48 -38.54 19.16
C ILE A 696 -0.20 -39.89 18.50
N GLU A 697 -1.22 -40.71 18.26
CA GLU A 697 -1.09 -41.99 17.56
C GLU A 697 -0.49 -41.80 16.16
N LEU A 698 -1.02 -40.86 15.38
CA LEU A 698 -0.56 -40.59 14.02
C LEU A 698 0.81 -39.88 13.97
N SER A 699 1.07 -38.94 14.88
CA SER A 699 2.37 -38.28 15.02
C SER A 699 3.48 -39.27 15.37
N ARG A 700 3.19 -40.31 16.18
CA ARG A 700 4.13 -41.41 16.44
C ARG A 700 4.44 -42.22 15.18
N LYS A 701 3.44 -42.42 14.32
CA LYS A 701 3.56 -43.20 13.08
C LYS A 701 4.43 -42.49 12.05
N TYR A 702 4.16 -41.21 11.76
CA TYR A 702 4.78 -40.47 10.65
C TYR A 702 5.90 -39.48 11.07
N LYS A 703 6.16 -39.30 12.37
CA LYS A 703 7.20 -38.38 12.89
C LYS A 703 7.12 -36.94 12.35
N ILE A 704 5.91 -36.47 12.04
CA ILE A 704 5.67 -35.09 11.64
C ILE A 704 5.49 -34.21 12.86
N ARG A 705 6.08 -33.01 12.81
CA ARG A 705 5.85 -31.98 13.80
C ARG A 705 4.37 -31.61 13.83
N SER A 706 3.72 -31.96 14.93
CA SER A 706 2.29 -31.77 15.11
C SER A 706 2.05 -30.68 16.14
N HIS A 707 1.02 -29.87 15.90
CA HIS A 707 0.71 -28.74 16.76
C HIS A 707 -0.76 -28.73 17.17
N ILE A 708 -1.03 -28.75 18.48
CA ILE A 708 -2.39 -28.62 19.01
C ILE A 708 -2.69 -27.13 19.16
N VAL A 709 -3.67 -26.62 18.40
CA VAL A 709 -4.05 -25.21 18.50
C VAL A 709 -5.26 -24.98 19.39
N HIS A 710 -5.11 -23.86 20.08
CA HIS A 710 -5.78 -23.34 21.26
C HIS A 710 -6.40 -24.38 22.20
N LEU A 711 -5.55 -25.12 22.90
CA LEU A 711 -5.98 -26.06 23.95
C LEU A 711 -6.70 -25.29 25.08
N SER A 712 -7.94 -25.71 25.35
CA SER A 712 -8.75 -25.22 26.46
C SER A 712 -8.80 -26.23 27.61
N ALA A 713 -8.94 -27.53 27.32
CA ALA A 713 -9.06 -28.58 28.34
C ALA A 713 -7.71 -28.96 28.97
N ALA A 714 -7.53 -28.62 30.25
CA ALA A 714 -6.38 -29.04 31.04
C ALA A 714 -6.33 -30.56 31.26
N ASP A 715 -7.46 -31.27 31.12
CA ASP A 715 -7.54 -32.74 31.16
C ASP A 715 -6.62 -33.43 30.14
N ALA A 716 -6.25 -32.76 29.05
CA ALA A 716 -5.32 -33.28 28.05
C ALA A 716 -3.84 -33.14 28.46
N LEU A 717 -3.50 -32.31 29.46
CA LEU A 717 -2.11 -32.04 29.83
C LEU A 717 -1.31 -33.30 30.21
N PRO A 718 -1.82 -34.24 31.05
CA PRO A 718 -1.07 -35.45 31.37
C PRO A 718 -0.73 -36.31 30.14
N LEU A 719 -1.65 -36.36 29.18
CA LEU A 719 -1.45 -37.08 27.92
C LEU A 719 -0.38 -36.41 27.04
N ILE A 720 -0.40 -35.07 26.97
CA ILE A 720 0.62 -34.28 26.24
C ILE A 720 2.00 -34.46 26.88
N VAL A 721 2.09 -34.41 28.21
CA VAL A 721 3.35 -34.65 28.95
C VAL A 721 3.91 -36.02 28.60
N GLN A 722 3.07 -37.07 28.64
CA GLN A 722 3.51 -38.41 28.30
C GLN A 722 3.96 -38.51 26.83
N ALA A 723 3.23 -37.92 25.89
CA ALA A 723 3.62 -37.95 24.48
C ALA A 723 4.95 -37.25 24.21
N LYS A 724 5.17 -36.07 24.82
CA LYS A 724 6.46 -35.36 24.73
C LYS A 724 7.58 -36.18 25.36
N HIS A 725 7.35 -36.80 26.51
CA HIS A 725 8.32 -37.70 27.15
C HIS A 725 8.67 -38.91 26.26
N ASP A 726 7.69 -39.44 25.53
CA ASP A 726 7.87 -40.54 24.58
C ASP A 726 8.56 -40.12 23.26
N GLY A 727 8.94 -38.84 23.12
CA GLY A 727 9.65 -38.30 21.96
C GLY A 727 8.75 -37.96 20.77
N VAL A 728 7.44 -37.80 20.97
CA VAL A 728 6.54 -37.29 19.93
C VAL A 728 6.84 -35.81 19.71
N ASP A 729 7.09 -35.40 18.45
CA ASP A 729 7.32 -34.00 18.08
C ASP A 729 5.99 -33.23 18.09
N LEU A 730 5.54 -32.89 19.29
CA LEU A 730 4.26 -32.28 19.59
C LEU A 730 4.48 -30.94 20.30
N THR A 731 3.91 -29.86 19.75
CA THR A 731 3.81 -28.57 20.43
C THR A 731 2.36 -28.20 20.70
N VAL A 732 2.11 -27.40 21.72
CA VAL A 732 0.75 -27.03 22.15
C VAL A 732 0.70 -25.54 22.48
N GLU A 733 -0.30 -24.84 21.96
CA GLU A 733 -0.61 -23.47 22.33
C GLU A 733 -1.89 -23.40 23.17
N THR A 734 -1.98 -22.36 24.00
CA THR A 734 -3.23 -21.91 24.61
C THR A 734 -3.44 -20.42 24.31
N CYS A 735 -4.59 -19.86 24.69
CA CYS A 735 -4.97 -18.50 24.32
C CYS A 735 -5.14 -17.56 25.49
N HIS A 736 -5.00 -16.26 25.21
CA HIS A 736 -5.22 -15.20 26.20
C HIS A 736 -6.56 -15.32 26.91
N HIS A 737 -7.63 -15.68 26.21
CA HIS A 737 -8.97 -15.77 26.80
C HIS A 737 -9.12 -16.94 27.78
N TYR A 738 -8.44 -18.07 27.58
CA TYR A 738 -8.45 -19.17 28.57
C TYR A 738 -7.62 -18.84 29.82
N LEU A 739 -6.59 -18.01 29.66
CA LEU A 739 -5.73 -17.56 30.77
C LEU A 739 -6.32 -16.36 31.55
N ASN A 740 -7.26 -15.61 30.96
CA ASN A 740 -7.84 -14.40 31.54
C ASN A 740 -9.30 -14.54 32.00
N PHE A 741 -10.03 -15.53 31.50
CA PHE A 741 -11.43 -15.76 31.87
C PHE A 741 -11.67 -17.18 32.34
N ASN A 742 -12.63 -17.32 33.25
CA ASN A 742 -13.20 -18.60 33.68
C ASN A 742 -14.71 -18.57 33.47
N CYS A 743 -15.33 -19.74 33.32
CA CYS A 743 -16.74 -19.87 32.96
C CYS A 743 -17.70 -19.33 34.04
N GLU A 744 -17.26 -19.26 35.29
CA GLU A 744 -18.01 -18.74 36.43
C GLU A 744 -18.21 -17.22 36.34
N GLU A 745 -17.31 -16.52 35.65
CA GLU A 745 -17.35 -15.08 35.43
C GLU A 745 -18.05 -14.65 34.14
N VAL A 746 -18.44 -15.60 33.27
CA VAL A 746 -19.13 -15.29 32.02
C VAL A 746 -20.62 -15.08 32.29
N PRO A 747 -21.16 -13.85 32.09
CA PRO A 747 -22.58 -13.61 32.32
C PRO A 747 -23.46 -14.34 31.30
N ASP A 748 -24.66 -14.75 31.71
CA ASP A 748 -25.69 -15.17 30.76
C ASP A 748 -25.97 -14.05 29.73
N LYS A 749 -26.32 -14.44 28.50
CA LYS A 749 -26.49 -13.57 27.32
C LYS A 749 -25.22 -12.88 26.81
N ALA A 750 -24.06 -13.01 27.46
CA ALA A 750 -22.82 -12.35 27.04
C ALA A 750 -22.10 -13.11 25.90
N THR A 751 -22.73 -13.17 24.72
CA THR A 751 -22.25 -13.95 23.57
C THR A 751 -20.92 -13.47 22.98
N GLN A 752 -20.43 -12.28 23.35
CA GLN A 752 -19.06 -11.84 23.05
C GLN A 752 -17.97 -12.73 23.69
N TYR A 753 -18.31 -13.55 24.70
CA TYR A 753 -17.42 -14.54 25.31
C TYR A 753 -17.42 -15.90 24.58
N LYS A 754 -18.30 -16.09 23.59
CA LYS A 754 -18.41 -17.38 22.89
C LYS A 754 -17.17 -17.61 22.02
N CYS A 755 -16.41 -18.67 22.34
CA CYS A 755 -15.35 -19.26 21.52
C CYS A 755 -15.41 -20.79 21.59
N THR A 756 -14.70 -21.46 20.69
CA THR A 756 -14.73 -22.92 20.53
C THR A 756 -13.31 -23.43 20.32
N PRO A 757 -12.75 -24.27 21.20
CA PRO A 757 -13.30 -24.76 22.47
C PRO A 757 -13.73 -23.65 23.45
N PRO A 758 -14.66 -23.95 24.38
CA PRO A 758 -15.21 -22.93 25.28
C PRO A 758 -14.24 -22.55 26.39
N ILE A 759 -14.42 -21.35 26.98
CA ILE A 759 -13.80 -20.98 28.26
C ILE A 759 -14.30 -21.94 29.36
N ARG A 760 -13.38 -22.51 30.13
CA ARG A 760 -13.64 -23.52 31.17
C ARG A 760 -13.55 -22.93 32.58
N ASP A 761 -13.73 -23.78 33.59
CA ASP A 761 -13.76 -23.36 34.99
C ASP A 761 -12.42 -22.83 35.52
N LEU A 762 -12.46 -22.19 36.70
CA LEU A 762 -11.27 -21.59 37.31
C LEU A 762 -10.16 -22.62 37.58
N LYS A 763 -10.53 -23.86 37.94
CA LYS A 763 -9.57 -24.94 38.18
C LYS A 763 -8.81 -25.30 36.91
N ASN A 764 -9.52 -25.40 35.79
CA ASN A 764 -8.94 -25.62 34.47
C ASN A 764 -7.97 -24.49 34.11
N GLN A 765 -8.40 -23.22 34.27
CA GLN A 765 -7.54 -22.06 34.02
C GLN A 765 -6.23 -22.12 34.82
N GLN A 766 -6.30 -22.45 36.12
CA GLN A 766 -5.11 -22.60 36.97
C GLN A 766 -4.16 -23.69 36.46
N LEU A 767 -4.70 -24.82 36.00
CA LEU A 767 -3.90 -25.91 35.43
C LEU A 767 -3.24 -25.53 34.10
N LEU A 768 -3.87 -24.69 33.27
CA LEU A 768 -3.23 -24.13 32.07
C LEU A 768 -2.04 -23.22 32.44
N TRP A 769 -2.18 -22.38 33.48
CA TRP A 769 -1.06 -21.58 34.00
C TRP A 769 0.09 -22.46 34.52
N GLU A 770 -0.20 -23.53 35.25
CA GLU A 770 0.81 -24.51 35.68
C GLU A 770 1.43 -25.24 34.47
N GLY A 771 0.65 -25.49 33.42
CA GLY A 771 1.11 -26.02 32.14
C GLY A 771 2.12 -25.11 31.42
N LEU A 772 1.99 -23.79 31.56
CA LEU A 772 3.01 -22.84 31.10
C LEU A 772 4.27 -22.93 31.97
N LYS A 773 4.14 -22.87 33.30
CA LYS A 773 5.28 -22.93 34.24
C LYS A 773 6.14 -24.17 34.05
N ASN A 774 5.52 -25.33 33.83
CA ASN A 774 6.23 -26.60 33.66
C ASN A 774 6.60 -26.91 32.20
N ASN A 775 6.35 -26.00 31.26
CA ASN A 775 6.64 -26.12 29.82
C ASN A 775 5.87 -27.24 29.10
N THR A 776 4.74 -27.68 29.66
CA THR A 776 3.81 -28.55 28.94
C THR A 776 3.17 -27.81 27.77
N LEU A 777 2.81 -26.54 27.99
CA LEU A 777 2.35 -25.61 26.96
C LEU A 777 3.55 -24.82 26.41
N ASP A 778 3.63 -24.70 25.09
CA ASP A 778 4.79 -24.11 24.40
C ASP A 778 4.57 -22.67 23.98
N LEU A 779 3.32 -22.26 23.71
CA LEU A 779 2.98 -20.95 23.17
C LEU A 779 1.71 -20.36 23.79
N VAL A 780 1.63 -19.03 23.75
CA VAL A 780 0.40 -18.27 24.03
C VAL A 780 0.11 -17.35 22.86
N VAL A 781 -1.07 -17.49 22.25
CA VAL A 781 -1.49 -16.75 21.06
C VAL A 781 -2.86 -16.09 21.23
N SER A 782 -3.25 -15.24 20.29
CA SER A 782 -4.54 -14.54 20.39
C SER A 782 -5.76 -15.37 20.02
N ASP A 783 -5.61 -16.31 19.07
CA ASP A 783 -6.74 -16.91 18.32
C ASP A 783 -7.72 -15.80 17.89
N HIS A 784 -7.18 -14.81 17.19
CA HIS A 784 -7.95 -13.65 16.78
C HIS A 784 -8.96 -14.05 15.72
N SER A 785 -10.21 -14.26 16.13
CA SER A 785 -11.31 -14.72 15.28
C SER A 785 -12.50 -13.75 15.33
N PRO A 786 -12.35 -12.55 14.74
CA PRO A 786 -13.42 -11.55 14.63
C PRO A 786 -14.51 -11.96 13.62
N CYS A 787 -15.73 -11.54 13.89
CA CYS A 787 -16.85 -11.57 12.95
C CYS A 787 -17.72 -10.32 13.11
N THR A 788 -18.70 -10.13 12.23
CA THR A 788 -19.62 -8.99 12.31
C THR A 788 -20.48 -9.05 13.57
N SER A 789 -20.84 -7.87 14.10
CA SER A 789 -21.57 -7.76 15.37
C SER A 789 -22.93 -8.46 15.39
N ASP A 790 -23.61 -8.56 14.25
CA ASP A 790 -24.88 -9.25 14.10
C ASP A 790 -24.73 -10.77 14.32
N LEU A 791 -23.65 -11.36 13.84
CA LEU A 791 -23.35 -12.79 14.05
C LEU A 791 -23.06 -13.13 15.51
N LYS A 792 -22.69 -12.14 16.34
CA LYS A 792 -22.55 -12.32 17.78
C LYS A 792 -23.88 -12.38 18.51
N LEU A 793 -25.00 -12.01 17.90
CA LEU A 793 -26.34 -12.12 18.49
C LEU A 793 -26.49 -11.47 19.88
N LEU A 794 -25.81 -10.34 20.11
CA LEU A 794 -25.71 -9.66 21.42
C LEU A 794 -27.07 -9.32 22.04
N GLU A 795 -28.09 -9.02 21.21
CA GLU A 795 -29.43 -8.70 21.69
C GLU A 795 -30.20 -9.93 22.19
N SER A 796 -30.13 -11.03 21.44
CA SER A 796 -30.83 -12.28 21.81
C SER A 796 -30.11 -13.02 22.94
N GLY A 797 -28.79 -12.86 23.03
CA GLY A 797 -27.92 -13.57 23.96
C GLY A 797 -27.84 -15.08 23.73
N ASP A 798 -28.26 -15.60 22.57
CA ASP A 798 -28.32 -17.03 22.28
C ASP A 798 -26.92 -17.60 21.99
N PHE A 799 -26.32 -18.24 23.01
CA PHE A 799 -25.01 -18.90 22.88
C PHE A 799 -25.03 -20.11 21.97
N MET A 800 -26.18 -20.71 21.66
CA MET A 800 -26.23 -21.87 20.76
C MET A 800 -26.09 -21.43 19.31
N LYS A 801 -26.62 -20.26 18.94
CA LYS A 801 -26.60 -19.73 17.57
C LYS A 801 -25.49 -18.72 17.27
N ALA A 802 -24.99 -17.99 18.26
CA ALA A 802 -24.00 -16.93 18.04
C ALA A 802 -22.70 -17.48 17.39
N TRP A 803 -21.99 -16.68 16.61
CA TRP A 803 -20.70 -17.07 16.05
C TRP A 803 -19.62 -17.16 17.14
N GLY A 804 -18.83 -18.24 17.12
CA GLY A 804 -17.71 -18.46 18.05
C GLY A 804 -16.43 -17.78 17.57
N GLY A 805 -15.73 -17.07 18.46
CA GLY A 805 -14.44 -16.44 18.18
C GLY A 805 -14.20 -15.19 19.04
N ILE A 806 -12.96 -14.91 19.45
CA ILE A 806 -12.65 -13.74 20.30
C ILE A 806 -11.63 -12.83 19.61
N SER A 807 -11.90 -11.52 19.65
CA SER A 807 -10.99 -10.51 19.14
C SER A 807 -9.98 -10.06 20.21
N SER A 808 -8.75 -10.58 20.17
CA SER A 808 -7.68 -10.25 21.16
C SER A 808 -6.34 -9.76 20.61
N LEU A 809 -6.11 -9.77 19.29
CA LEU A 809 -4.78 -9.54 18.67
C LEU A 809 -4.03 -8.32 19.21
N GLN A 810 -4.71 -7.19 19.33
CA GLN A 810 -4.15 -5.93 19.82
C GLN A 810 -3.76 -5.94 21.30
N PHE A 811 -4.32 -6.83 22.10
CA PHE A 811 -4.21 -6.78 23.56
C PHE A 811 -3.31 -7.87 24.14
N GLY A 812 -2.82 -8.79 23.31
CA GLY A 812 -2.17 -10.02 23.77
C GLY A 812 -1.04 -9.80 24.77
N LEU A 813 -0.15 -8.84 24.48
CA LEU A 813 0.95 -8.48 25.40
C LEU A 813 0.44 -8.01 26.76
N SER A 814 -0.47 -7.04 26.76
CA SER A 814 -1.00 -6.44 27.98
C SER A 814 -1.83 -7.45 28.79
N LEU A 815 -2.61 -8.30 28.12
CA LEU A 815 -3.38 -9.37 28.73
C LEU A 815 -2.47 -10.39 29.43
N PHE A 816 -1.45 -10.87 28.72
CA PHE A 816 -0.53 -11.84 29.29
C PHE A 816 0.28 -11.23 30.43
N TRP A 817 0.84 -10.03 30.24
CA TRP A 817 1.63 -9.34 31.27
C TRP A 817 0.83 -9.02 32.54
N THR A 818 -0.45 -8.65 32.39
CA THR A 818 -1.32 -8.34 33.54
C THR A 818 -1.52 -9.56 34.44
N GLN A 819 -1.77 -10.73 33.86
CA GLN A 819 -2.00 -11.95 34.64
C GLN A 819 -0.70 -12.61 35.08
N LEU A 820 0.34 -12.58 34.26
CA LEU A 820 1.62 -13.25 34.48
C LEU A 820 2.24 -12.94 35.85
N LYS A 821 2.06 -11.70 36.34
CA LYS A 821 2.53 -11.26 37.67
C LYS A 821 1.96 -12.06 38.85
N ASN A 822 0.81 -12.69 38.68
CA ASN A 822 0.13 -13.49 39.70
C ASN A 822 0.54 -14.98 39.66
N HIS A 823 1.35 -15.39 38.69
CA HIS A 823 1.64 -16.79 38.40
C HIS A 823 3.14 -17.11 38.38
N GLU A 824 3.96 -16.45 39.21
CA GLU A 824 5.40 -16.75 39.41
C GLU A 824 6.24 -16.80 38.12
N LEU A 825 5.74 -16.21 37.04
CA LEU A 825 6.41 -16.07 35.76
C LEU A 825 6.97 -14.65 35.67
N SER A 826 7.95 -14.47 34.80
CA SER A 826 8.70 -13.23 34.62
C SER A 826 8.43 -12.59 33.26
N ILE A 827 8.86 -11.33 33.08
CA ILE A 827 8.79 -10.65 31.78
C ILE A 827 9.53 -11.41 30.67
N PHE A 828 10.53 -12.23 31.01
CA PHE A 828 11.28 -13.05 30.06
C PHE A 828 10.44 -14.21 29.49
N ASP A 829 9.42 -14.65 30.22
CA ASP A 829 8.50 -15.69 29.76
C ASP A 829 7.62 -15.21 28.61
N ILE A 830 7.38 -13.90 28.49
CA ILE A 830 6.74 -13.30 27.30
C ILE A 830 7.57 -13.60 26.05
N ASN A 831 8.88 -13.36 26.12
CA ASN A 831 9.81 -13.64 25.03
C ASN A 831 9.85 -15.14 24.67
N LYS A 832 9.70 -16.01 25.66
CA LYS A 832 9.63 -17.45 25.40
C LYS A 832 8.35 -17.84 24.67
N TYR A 833 7.19 -17.51 25.24
CA TYR A 833 5.89 -18.04 24.81
C TYR A 833 5.27 -17.30 23.62
N MET A 834 5.64 -16.04 23.38
CA MET A 834 4.99 -15.19 22.37
C MET A 834 5.93 -14.71 21.24
N THR A 835 7.25 -14.96 21.34
CA THR A 835 8.22 -14.52 20.32
C THR A 835 9.10 -15.67 19.83
N HIS A 836 9.90 -16.30 20.71
CA HIS A 836 10.89 -17.28 20.29
C HIS A 836 10.24 -18.63 19.90
N ASN A 837 9.36 -19.16 20.74
CA ASN A 837 8.71 -20.44 20.46
C ASN A 837 7.76 -20.33 19.27
N THR A 838 7.08 -19.18 19.10
CA THR A 838 6.23 -18.90 17.94
C THR A 838 7.07 -18.81 16.67
N ALA A 839 8.20 -18.10 16.68
CA ALA A 839 9.16 -18.10 15.57
C ALA A 839 9.66 -19.52 15.22
N LYS A 840 9.93 -20.35 16.23
CA LYS A 840 10.39 -21.74 16.02
C LYS A 840 9.29 -22.61 15.40
N LEU A 841 8.04 -22.46 15.88
CA LEU A 841 6.89 -23.17 15.35
C LEU A 841 6.71 -22.90 13.86
N VAL A 842 6.86 -21.67 13.37
CA VAL A 842 6.64 -21.35 11.94
C VAL A 842 7.92 -21.20 11.13
N GLY A 843 9.05 -21.66 11.65
CA GLY A 843 10.31 -21.72 10.89
C GLY A 843 11.03 -20.38 10.71
N LEU A 844 10.68 -19.35 11.49
CA LEU A 844 11.24 -17.99 11.42
C LEU A 844 12.35 -17.72 12.45
N HIS A 845 12.65 -18.66 13.34
CA HIS A 845 13.61 -18.50 14.44
C HIS A 845 15.06 -18.17 14.04
N THR A 846 15.42 -18.28 12.76
CA THR A 846 16.75 -17.91 12.24
C THR A 846 16.83 -16.44 11.79
N SER A 847 15.69 -15.76 11.70
CA SER A 847 15.60 -14.38 11.22
C SER A 847 14.73 -13.46 12.09
N LYS A 848 13.80 -14.01 12.88
CA LYS A 848 12.87 -13.28 13.76
C LYS A 848 12.75 -13.94 15.14
N GLY A 849 12.08 -13.25 16.06
CA GLY A 849 11.79 -13.74 17.42
C GLY A 849 12.93 -13.56 18.43
N GLN A 850 14.01 -12.86 18.05
CA GLN A 850 15.13 -12.53 18.94
C GLN A 850 15.75 -11.17 18.56
N ILE A 851 16.31 -10.46 19.54
CA ILE A 851 17.19 -9.31 19.32
C ILE A 851 18.63 -9.83 19.32
N ALA A 852 19.16 -10.10 18.13
CA ALA A 852 20.51 -10.60 17.92
C ALA A 852 21.06 -10.13 16.57
N ALA A 853 22.39 -10.13 16.39
CA ALA A 853 22.99 -9.74 15.12
C ALA A 853 22.48 -10.61 13.96
N ASN A 854 22.26 -9.99 12.79
CA ASN A 854 21.69 -10.56 11.56
C ASN A 854 20.18 -10.90 11.59
N PHE A 855 19.52 -10.78 12.74
CA PHE A 855 18.06 -10.89 12.81
C PHE A 855 17.42 -9.63 12.21
N ASP A 856 16.17 -9.77 11.76
CA ASP A 856 15.33 -8.62 11.44
C ASP A 856 15.20 -7.75 12.69
N ALA A 857 15.27 -6.43 12.51
CA ALA A 857 15.04 -5.47 13.57
C ALA A 857 13.54 -5.37 13.90
N ASP A 858 13.00 -6.47 14.42
CA ASP A 858 11.61 -6.66 14.83
C ASP A 858 11.51 -6.64 16.35
N PHE A 859 11.01 -5.53 16.90
CA PHE A 859 10.86 -5.38 18.35
C PHE A 859 9.73 -4.44 18.71
N VAL A 860 9.21 -4.63 19.92
CA VAL A 860 8.20 -3.76 20.53
C VAL A 860 8.84 -2.94 21.65
N ILE A 861 8.45 -1.67 21.70
CA ILE A 861 8.82 -0.70 22.73
C ILE A 861 7.58 -0.42 23.56
N TRP A 862 7.65 -0.69 24.87
CA TRP A 862 6.47 -0.63 25.72
C TRP A 862 6.82 -0.28 27.17
N ASN A 863 5.81 0.20 27.90
CA ASN A 863 5.93 0.55 29.31
C ASN A 863 5.18 -0.50 30.15
N PRO A 864 5.89 -1.39 30.88
CA PRO A 864 5.27 -2.46 31.68
C PRO A 864 4.51 -1.96 32.92
N ASN A 865 4.73 -0.72 33.34
CA ASN A 865 4.11 -0.12 34.53
C ASN A 865 2.88 0.72 34.18
N ALA A 866 2.80 1.23 32.96
CA ALA A 866 1.64 1.97 32.48
C ALA A 866 0.39 1.07 32.45
N ILE A 867 -0.75 1.68 32.80
CA ILE A 867 -2.07 1.04 32.76
C ILE A 867 -2.83 1.58 31.55
N ILE A 868 -3.49 0.68 30.83
CA ILE A 868 -4.43 1.00 29.75
C ILE A 868 -5.82 0.50 30.13
N GLU A 869 -6.86 1.24 29.74
CA GLU A 869 -8.25 0.77 29.81
C GLU A 869 -8.74 0.52 28.39
N ILE A 870 -9.36 -0.64 28.15
CA ILE A 870 -9.79 -1.00 26.79
C ILE A 870 -11.08 -0.28 26.44
N GLU A 871 -10.98 0.69 25.52
CA GLU A 871 -12.09 1.48 25.01
C GLU A 871 -12.38 1.17 23.53
N PRO A 872 -13.62 1.33 23.04
CA PRO A 872 -13.92 1.12 21.62
C PRO A 872 -13.09 1.99 20.66
N SER A 873 -12.73 3.20 21.08
CA SER A 873 -11.98 4.20 20.31
C SER A 873 -10.56 3.77 19.97
N MET A 874 -9.92 2.94 20.82
CA MET A 874 -8.53 2.52 20.63
C MET A 874 -8.41 1.27 19.75
N ILE A 875 -9.49 0.52 19.58
CA ILE A 875 -9.49 -0.76 18.88
C ILE A 875 -9.25 -0.54 17.39
N GLN A 876 -8.27 -1.24 16.82
CA GLN A 876 -7.91 -1.14 15.40
C GLN A 876 -8.50 -2.25 14.52
N HIS A 877 -8.78 -3.43 15.06
CA HIS A 877 -9.46 -4.50 14.29
C HIS A 877 -10.89 -4.07 13.92
N LYS A 878 -11.43 -4.56 12.81
CA LYS A 878 -12.64 -4.03 12.15
C LYS A 878 -13.85 -4.04 13.08
N ASN A 879 -14.17 -5.22 13.62
CA ASN A 879 -15.33 -5.42 14.49
C ASN A 879 -14.97 -5.26 15.97
N LYS A 880 -15.47 -4.19 16.60
CA LYS A 880 -15.07 -3.76 17.96
C LYS A 880 -15.62 -4.64 19.10
N VAL A 881 -16.29 -5.75 18.79
CA VAL A 881 -16.88 -6.65 19.78
C VAL A 881 -15.79 -7.50 20.40
N THR A 882 -15.58 -7.32 21.70
CA THR A 882 -14.58 -8.08 22.46
C THR A 882 -14.97 -8.18 23.94
N PRO A 883 -14.74 -9.32 24.62
CA PRO A 883 -15.03 -9.48 26.05
C PRO A 883 -14.10 -8.65 26.95
N TYR A 884 -13.08 -8.01 26.38
CA TYR A 884 -12.10 -7.21 27.12
C TYR A 884 -12.48 -5.73 27.29
N LEU A 885 -13.58 -5.26 26.70
CA LEU A 885 -14.04 -3.86 26.85
C LEU A 885 -14.16 -3.47 28.33
N GLY A 886 -13.63 -2.31 28.70
CA GLY A 886 -13.61 -1.77 30.06
C GLY A 886 -12.60 -2.43 31.02
N LYS A 887 -11.82 -3.43 30.58
CA LYS A 887 -10.77 -4.02 31.42
C LYS A 887 -9.56 -3.08 31.50
N LYS A 888 -8.97 -2.99 32.70
CA LYS A 888 -7.71 -2.29 32.97
C LYS A 888 -6.56 -3.27 32.92
N LEU A 889 -5.58 -3.03 32.04
CA LEU A 889 -4.43 -3.89 31.82
C LEU A 889 -3.14 -3.13 32.07
N HIS A 890 -2.14 -3.81 32.61
CA HIS A 890 -0.76 -3.33 32.66
C HIS A 890 -0.04 -3.58 31.34
N GLY A 891 0.91 -2.72 31.01
CA GLY A 891 1.74 -2.86 29.81
C GLY A 891 1.16 -2.06 28.64
N LYS A 892 1.55 -0.79 28.52
CA LYS A 892 1.18 0.06 27.37
C LYS A 892 2.19 -0.09 26.25
N ILE A 893 1.74 -0.49 25.06
CA ILE A 893 2.56 -0.48 23.84
C ILE A 893 2.77 0.98 23.42
N LEU A 894 4.03 1.37 23.22
CA LEU A 894 4.40 2.72 22.78
C LEU A 894 4.78 2.72 21.31
N LYS A 895 5.62 1.78 20.87
CA LYS A 895 6.00 1.64 19.46
C LYS A 895 6.15 0.18 19.07
N THR A 896 5.86 -0.13 17.82
CA THR A 896 6.15 -1.42 17.22
C THR A 896 7.07 -1.20 16.04
N VAL A 897 8.14 -1.99 15.95
CA VAL A 897 9.20 -1.85 14.93
C VAL A 897 9.27 -3.14 14.13
N VAL A 898 9.14 -3.04 12.81
CA VAL A 898 9.26 -4.14 11.85
C VAL A 898 10.41 -3.83 10.90
N ARG A 899 11.45 -4.67 10.92
CA ARG A 899 12.70 -4.52 10.16
C ARG A 899 13.27 -3.11 10.26
N GLY A 900 13.35 -2.59 11.48
CA GLY A 900 13.89 -1.27 11.78
C GLY A 900 12.95 -0.11 11.45
N GLN A 901 11.76 -0.36 10.89
CA GLN A 901 10.77 0.68 10.62
C GLN A 901 9.72 0.70 11.73
N ILE A 902 9.44 1.86 12.28
CA ILE A 902 8.33 2.04 13.22
C ILE A 902 7.02 1.87 12.43
N VAL A 903 6.16 0.93 12.83
CA VAL A 903 4.86 0.61 12.21
C VAL A 903 3.67 0.94 13.13
N PHE A 904 3.95 1.33 14.37
CA PHE A 904 2.98 1.89 15.32
C PHE A 904 3.68 2.90 16.24
N ASP A 905 3.03 4.03 16.53
CA ASP A 905 3.55 5.07 17.42
C ASP A 905 2.44 5.71 18.29
N ASP A 906 2.38 5.30 19.55
CA ASP A 906 1.54 5.80 20.65
C ASP A 906 0.12 6.26 20.23
N GLY A 907 -0.68 5.31 19.74
CA GLY A 907 -2.09 5.54 19.38
C GLY A 907 -2.31 6.07 17.96
N LYS A 908 -1.25 6.28 17.18
CA LYS A 908 -1.33 6.59 15.75
C LYS A 908 -0.91 5.35 14.93
N PRO A 909 -1.86 4.57 14.37
CA PRO A 909 -1.50 3.62 13.32
C PRO A 909 -0.96 4.40 12.12
N PHE A 910 0.08 3.90 11.47
CA PHE A 910 0.64 4.55 10.28
C PHE A 910 -0.38 4.51 9.13
N GLU A 911 -0.33 5.49 8.23
CA GLU A 911 -1.26 5.59 7.10
C GLU A 911 -0.96 4.52 6.04
N ASN A 912 0.31 4.09 5.91
CA ASN A 912 0.76 3.19 4.84
C ASN A 912 1.18 1.78 5.31
N PRO A 913 0.77 0.71 4.60
CA PRO A 913 1.25 -0.66 4.81
C PRO A 913 2.78 -0.76 4.69
N ARG A 914 3.41 -1.51 5.59
CA ARG A 914 4.89 -1.69 5.66
C ARG A 914 5.31 -3.15 5.86
N GLY A 915 4.36 -4.04 6.06
CA GLY A 915 4.56 -5.47 6.21
C GLY A 915 5.07 -6.13 4.95
N LYS A 916 5.75 -7.26 5.10
CA LYS A 916 6.12 -8.17 4.02
C LYS A 916 5.36 -9.47 4.15
N LEU A 917 5.00 -10.03 3.00
CA LEU A 917 4.54 -11.41 2.93
C LEU A 917 5.76 -12.33 3.06
N ILE A 918 5.72 -13.23 4.03
CA ILE A 918 6.79 -14.19 4.30
C ILE A 918 6.44 -15.51 3.63
N HIS A 919 7.40 -16.03 2.87
CA HIS A 919 7.36 -17.38 2.32
C HIS A 919 8.39 -18.24 3.04
N SER A 920 8.00 -19.44 3.48
CA SER A 920 8.93 -20.41 4.04
C SER A 920 9.93 -20.83 2.96
N ILE A 921 11.23 -20.62 3.20
CA ILE A 921 12.31 -21.21 2.40
C ILE A 921 12.43 -22.67 2.80
N THR A 922 11.44 -23.50 2.41
CA THR A 922 11.53 -24.94 2.59
C THR A 922 12.30 -25.49 1.40
N THR A 923 13.63 -25.53 1.50
CA THR A 923 14.47 -26.25 0.54
C THR A 923 14.09 -27.73 0.64
N ILE A 924 13.53 -28.29 -0.44
CA ILE A 924 13.33 -29.73 -0.59
C ILE A 924 14.72 -30.39 -0.48
N LEU A 925 14.85 -31.42 0.37
CA LEU A 925 16.05 -32.22 0.53
C LEU A 925 16.32 -33.09 -0.71
#